data_AF-A0A6A3N707-F1
#
_entry.id   AF-A0A6A3N707-F1
#
_cell.length_a   1.000
_cell.length_b   1.000
_cell.length_c   1.000
_cell.angle_alpha   90.00
_cell.angle_beta   90.00
_cell.angle_gamma   90.00
#
_symmetry.space_group_name_H-M   'P 1'
#
loop_
_entity.id
_entity.type
_entity.pdbx_description
1 polymer ?
#
loop_
_entity_poly.entity_id
_entity_poly.type
_entity_poly.pdbx_seq_one_letter_code
_entity_poly.pdbx_strand_id
1 'polypeptide(L)'
;MPLPPKTVLIVVNVLPLVFERNEASASGWDVSWATGAIAMLYRTLVKDADKYSPLFIGCPEVFVAKSEEAALEKQLLALRCVPVFLDPPVAHRYFQGFCKGVLWPVFHNVVDVYNSAELQLDCEDKKKRHAWLGGKKDESSGVKSAWCDPVSWNPAAQDMCWSDYCSVNRTFARRVVESYHDGDLVWLHDFHFLMLPSYLLRRLRTAIVTMYLHVPFPSSEIFRCLAMRTEILRAMLCADHIGFLIFEHARHFLTSCKRLLGLDYKTCPNGMLVMEYNGRKIHISCSHVEPDVTHLHEMLDQNQADANGAALDFAEHVKNAITAGRDPTQHRLVIGSVDRVEGLTAIPLKLRAFDRFLATHPEKRGSVVLVQIGIALDSRPNDYHRTREYVLKFTEEINRRYAPPGGVVVYFEEKRKTTCAERVILWHRSFGIMIVSEFSAYSRILSGSLAVNPWKTDDMAAAFAKACSMSYYEKHNRFYMNYKFLVGRSDATPWGERLLADIEAVTDKTQDASSGEVVQVGFGFDFRVMRFESGFVSLDVDDLVKKSTNASRRLFILDYGGTLSSTASILDEEGAQYSYRGECADQVLQTFDVSDRYGGECTVQSAARYIDGKVRKPISDETRANLKTLCADPCNIVFVTSNTQRAALETQFGSIPNLNLIAENGLFIRKAGKGDWECVCDDDKRTFDWKDDAKRVMRAYAARTNGSFLVENAASLLYDYRNSDQEYGEIQSLELCAQLRHIVESGEATINRAKGYVEVHQSGVSKAVAVSLVLKVLKEQVDVPEFVLVVGDDESDEKVFQAVHAFAENEPKLEHVVTCTVGKKPSSAKCYVDNITDILTALHAIGVRLRLTRSRIRLFQQPRTYCRQFLKLKCLVSKEFLQSLDREMRSLSMLSNGSTTVTLSPDTDELLCPHEAASANWAALGAAVLAGCVLGAVAASQRHRVLRRFFT
;
A
#
# COMPACT_ATOMS: atom_id res chain seq x y z
N MET A 1 16.69 -11.68 -35.83
CA MET A 1 15.29 -12.05 -35.55
C MET A 1 15.06 -11.84 -34.07
N PRO A 2 13.93 -11.27 -33.63
CA PRO A 2 13.57 -11.31 -32.21
C PRO A 2 13.51 -12.77 -31.73
N LEU A 3 13.98 -13.03 -30.52
CA LEU A 3 13.87 -14.35 -29.89
C LEU A 3 12.37 -14.70 -29.74
N PRO A 4 11.97 -15.96 -29.93
CA PRO A 4 10.59 -16.37 -29.70
C PRO A 4 10.21 -16.14 -28.23
N PRO A 5 8.93 -15.80 -27.94
CA PRO A 5 8.47 -15.58 -26.58
C PRO A 5 8.65 -16.84 -25.74
N LYS A 6 9.09 -16.67 -24.49
CA LYS A 6 9.36 -17.78 -23.57
C LYS A 6 8.04 -18.40 -23.10
N THR A 7 7.89 -19.72 -23.19
CA THR A 7 6.66 -20.38 -22.72
C THR A 7 6.61 -20.39 -21.20
N VAL A 8 5.44 -20.04 -20.66
CA VAL A 8 5.14 -20.12 -19.22
C VAL A 8 4.04 -21.15 -19.01
N LEU A 9 4.39 -22.29 -18.42
CA LEU A 9 3.43 -23.36 -18.09
C LEU A 9 2.72 -22.99 -16.79
N ILE A 10 1.50 -22.51 -16.91
CA ILE A 10 0.66 -22.06 -15.79
C ILE A 10 -0.19 -23.24 -15.31
N VAL A 11 0.15 -23.79 -14.15
CA VAL A 11 -0.51 -24.97 -13.57
C VAL A 11 -1.54 -24.55 -12.54
N VAL A 12 -2.81 -24.83 -12.83
CA VAL A 12 -3.99 -24.45 -12.03
C VAL A 12 -4.87 -25.66 -11.74
N ASN A 13 -5.58 -25.65 -10.61
CA ASN A 13 -6.45 -26.77 -10.24
C ASN A 13 -7.58 -26.97 -11.25
N VAL A 14 -8.25 -25.87 -11.62
CA VAL A 14 -9.34 -25.84 -12.60
C VAL A 14 -8.96 -24.87 -13.71
N LEU A 15 -9.14 -25.28 -14.96
CA LEU A 15 -8.89 -24.42 -16.13
C LEU A 15 -9.80 -23.18 -16.07
N PRO A 16 -9.32 -22.01 -16.51
CA PRO A 16 -10.08 -20.75 -16.52
C PRO A 16 -11.11 -20.70 -17.68
N LEU A 17 -11.88 -21.78 -17.86
CA LEU A 17 -12.79 -22.00 -18.97
C LEU A 17 -14.18 -22.40 -18.46
N VAL A 18 -15.20 -22.04 -19.23
CA VAL A 18 -16.59 -22.48 -19.05
C VAL A 18 -16.87 -23.57 -20.09
N PHE A 19 -17.48 -24.66 -19.64
CA PHE A 19 -17.82 -25.82 -20.47
C PHE A 19 -19.34 -25.95 -20.55
N GLU A 20 -19.89 -25.88 -21.75
CA GLU A 20 -21.32 -26.04 -22.01
C GLU A 20 -21.57 -27.22 -22.95
N ARG A 21 -22.59 -28.03 -22.69
CA ARG A 21 -22.89 -29.20 -23.52
C ARG A 21 -23.43 -28.75 -24.88
N ASN A 22 -22.80 -29.24 -25.96
CA ASN A 22 -23.23 -28.97 -27.32
C ASN A 22 -23.02 -30.20 -28.20
N GLU A 23 -24.10 -30.93 -28.49
CA GLU A 23 -24.05 -32.16 -29.28
C GLU A 23 -23.64 -31.93 -30.75
N ALA A 24 -23.73 -30.69 -31.25
CA ALA A 24 -23.26 -30.33 -32.59
C ALA A 24 -21.74 -30.10 -32.66
N SER A 25 -21.06 -29.96 -31.51
CA SER A 25 -19.61 -29.84 -31.44
C SER A 25 -18.94 -31.21 -31.62
N ALA A 26 -17.82 -31.25 -32.33
CA ALA A 26 -17.03 -32.48 -32.51
C ALA A 26 -16.51 -33.08 -31.19
N SER A 27 -16.41 -32.28 -30.13
CA SER A 27 -16.05 -32.73 -28.77
C SER A 27 -17.25 -33.01 -27.88
N GLY A 28 -18.47 -32.64 -28.30
CA GLY A 28 -19.67 -32.61 -27.45
C GLY A 28 -19.75 -31.40 -26.51
N TRP A 29 -18.79 -30.46 -26.61
CA TRP A 29 -18.66 -29.30 -25.73
C TRP A 29 -18.45 -27.99 -26.51
N ASP A 30 -19.10 -26.94 -26.05
CA ASP A 30 -18.72 -25.56 -26.34
C ASP A 30 -17.87 -25.02 -25.18
N VAL A 31 -16.79 -24.30 -25.52
CA VAL A 31 -15.77 -23.89 -24.55
C VAL A 31 -15.45 -22.41 -24.74
N SER A 32 -15.61 -21.65 -23.67
CA SER A 32 -15.31 -20.21 -23.65
C SER A 32 -14.50 -19.83 -22.41
N TRP A 33 -13.87 -18.65 -22.44
CA TRP A 33 -13.09 -18.16 -21.30
C TRP A 33 -13.99 -17.74 -20.14
N ALA A 34 -13.64 -18.15 -18.92
CA ALA A 34 -14.39 -17.77 -17.73
C ALA A 34 -14.15 -16.30 -17.35
N THR A 35 -15.22 -15.64 -16.90
CA THR A 35 -15.23 -14.22 -16.51
C THR A 35 -15.19 -14.01 -14.98
N GLY A 36 -14.91 -15.06 -14.21
CA GLY A 36 -14.73 -14.98 -12.77
C GLY A 36 -13.41 -14.28 -12.39
N ALA A 37 -13.33 -13.72 -11.18
CA ALA A 37 -12.17 -12.94 -10.75
C ALA A 37 -10.82 -13.69 -10.85
N ILE A 38 -10.79 -14.97 -10.48
CA ILE A 38 -9.59 -15.82 -10.60
C ILE A 38 -9.26 -16.18 -12.05
N ALA A 39 -10.27 -16.39 -12.89
CA ALA A 39 -10.05 -16.63 -14.32
C ALA A 39 -9.51 -15.39 -15.03
N MET A 40 -10.03 -14.21 -14.69
CA MET A 40 -9.51 -12.92 -15.15
C MET A 40 -8.06 -12.74 -14.71
N LEU A 41 -7.76 -12.99 -13.43
CA LEU A 41 -6.39 -12.95 -12.92
C LEU A 41 -5.45 -13.81 -13.77
N TYR A 42 -5.82 -15.08 -13.99
CA TYR A 42 -5.02 -16.01 -14.78
C TYR A 42 -4.79 -15.55 -16.22
N ARG A 43 -5.80 -14.96 -16.84
CA ARG A 43 -5.69 -14.38 -18.18
C ARG A 43 -4.73 -13.19 -18.24
N THR A 44 -4.62 -12.44 -17.15
CA THR A 44 -3.83 -11.21 -17.07
C THR A 44 -2.48 -11.40 -16.39
N LEU A 45 -2.12 -12.64 -16.03
CA LEU A 45 -0.81 -12.98 -15.46
C LEU A 45 0.33 -12.51 -16.38
N VAL A 46 0.11 -12.63 -17.69
CA VAL A 46 1.07 -12.32 -18.73
C VAL A 46 0.34 -11.56 -19.83
N LYS A 47 0.63 -10.26 -20.00
CA LYS A 47 0.04 -9.43 -21.06
C LYS A 47 1.01 -9.22 -22.22
N ASP A 48 2.30 -9.17 -21.94
CA ASP A 48 3.36 -9.06 -22.94
C ASP A 48 3.52 -10.38 -23.72
N ALA A 49 2.72 -10.50 -24.78
CA ALA A 49 2.73 -11.64 -25.70
C ALA A 49 4.03 -11.71 -26.54
N ASP A 50 4.79 -10.62 -26.61
CA ASP A 50 6.07 -10.58 -27.32
C ASP A 50 7.19 -11.19 -26.46
N LYS A 51 7.08 -11.09 -25.13
CA LYS A 51 8.05 -11.67 -24.19
C LYS A 51 7.69 -13.08 -23.71
N TYR A 52 6.41 -13.34 -23.44
CA TYR A 52 5.98 -14.57 -22.77
C TYR A 52 4.75 -15.19 -23.46
N SER A 53 4.69 -16.52 -23.49
CA SER A 53 3.58 -17.27 -24.09
C SER A 53 2.94 -18.22 -23.06
N PRO A 54 1.79 -17.87 -22.45
CA PRO A 54 1.18 -18.70 -21.42
C PRO A 54 0.59 -20.00 -22.00
N LEU A 55 0.79 -21.13 -21.31
CA LEU A 55 0.16 -22.43 -21.58
C LEU A 55 -0.49 -22.93 -20.29
N PHE A 56 -1.80 -23.07 -20.26
CA PHE A 56 -2.53 -23.47 -19.04
C PHE A 56 -2.61 -24.99 -18.93
N ILE A 57 -2.34 -25.54 -17.75
CA ILE A 57 -2.49 -26.96 -17.43
C ILE A 57 -3.41 -27.10 -16.22
N GLY A 58 -4.54 -27.81 -16.38
CA GLY A 58 -5.56 -27.89 -15.31
C GLY A 58 -6.69 -28.86 -15.60
N CYS A 59 -7.53 -29.12 -14.60
CA CYS A 59 -8.73 -29.94 -14.78
C CYS A 59 -9.87 -29.13 -15.40
N PRO A 60 -10.69 -29.70 -16.30
CA PRO A 60 -12.01 -29.15 -16.61
C PRO A 60 -12.87 -29.08 -15.35
N GLU A 61 -13.75 -28.07 -15.25
CA GLU A 61 -14.72 -27.95 -14.13
C GLU A 61 -15.80 -29.06 -14.18
N VAL A 62 -15.93 -29.72 -15.34
CA VAL A 62 -16.95 -30.73 -15.63
C VAL A 62 -16.35 -32.12 -15.76
N PHE A 63 -17.17 -33.15 -15.50
CA PHE A 63 -16.81 -34.51 -15.85
C PHE A 63 -16.88 -34.71 -17.36
N VAL A 64 -15.79 -35.23 -17.93
CA VAL A 64 -15.66 -35.55 -19.35
C VAL A 64 -15.53 -37.05 -19.49
N ALA A 65 -16.33 -37.67 -20.35
CA ALA A 65 -16.26 -39.12 -20.56
C ALA A 65 -14.99 -39.48 -21.35
N LYS A 66 -14.40 -40.65 -21.09
CA LYS A 66 -13.16 -41.11 -21.77
C LYS A 66 -13.24 -41.10 -23.31
N SER A 67 -14.43 -41.31 -23.88
CA SER A 67 -14.65 -41.23 -25.33
C SER A 67 -14.57 -39.81 -25.89
N GLU A 68 -14.78 -38.78 -25.05
CA GLU A 68 -14.81 -37.36 -25.40
C GLU A 68 -13.44 -36.68 -25.17
N GLU A 69 -12.59 -37.26 -24.31
CA GLU A 69 -11.33 -36.66 -23.86
C GLU A 69 -10.40 -36.24 -25.01
N ALA A 70 -10.18 -37.12 -25.99
CA ALA A 70 -9.26 -36.85 -27.10
C ALA A 70 -9.74 -35.70 -28.00
N ALA A 71 -11.05 -35.63 -28.26
CA ALA A 71 -11.64 -34.58 -29.07
C ALA A 71 -11.61 -33.23 -28.34
N LEU A 72 -11.94 -33.23 -27.03
CA LEU A 72 -11.88 -32.04 -26.20
C LEU A 72 -10.44 -31.54 -26.01
N GLU A 73 -9.47 -32.43 -25.80
CA GLU A 73 -8.07 -32.07 -25.68
C GLU A 73 -7.56 -31.31 -26.91
N LYS A 74 -7.93 -31.78 -28.12
CA LYS A 74 -7.58 -31.07 -29.37
C LYS A 74 -8.20 -29.67 -29.43
N GLN A 75 -9.44 -29.50 -28.98
CA GLN A 75 -10.10 -28.19 -28.91
C GLN A 75 -9.43 -27.27 -27.89
N LEU A 76 -9.05 -27.80 -26.73
CA LEU A 76 -8.39 -27.02 -25.66
C LEU A 76 -6.97 -26.60 -26.03
N LEU A 77 -6.22 -27.43 -26.77
CA LEU A 77 -4.90 -27.07 -27.27
C LEU A 77 -4.92 -25.83 -28.16
N ALA A 78 -5.99 -25.64 -28.95
CA ALA A 78 -6.19 -24.43 -29.76
C ALA A 78 -6.36 -23.16 -28.90
N LEU A 79 -6.82 -23.32 -27.65
CA LEU A 79 -6.92 -22.26 -26.64
C LEU A 79 -5.67 -22.19 -25.74
N ARG A 80 -4.58 -22.89 -26.09
CA ARG A 80 -3.38 -23.04 -25.26
C ARG A 80 -3.69 -23.57 -23.85
N CYS A 81 -4.61 -24.53 -23.77
CA CYS A 81 -4.99 -25.21 -22.55
C CYS A 81 -4.77 -26.72 -22.70
N VAL A 82 -4.14 -27.34 -21.71
CA VAL A 82 -3.86 -28.78 -21.65
C VAL A 82 -4.67 -29.37 -20.50
N PRO A 83 -5.69 -30.21 -20.77
CA PRO A 83 -6.54 -30.76 -19.74
C PRO A 83 -5.87 -31.87 -18.93
N VAL A 84 -6.16 -31.94 -17.64
CA VAL A 84 -5.88 -33.10 -16.79
C VAL A 84 -7.21 -33.73 -16.40
N PHE A 85 -7.52 -34.88 -17.00
CA PHE A 85 -8.74 -35.62 -16.69
C PHE A 85 -8.55 -36.45 -15.42
N LEU A 86 -9.49 -36.33 -14.48
CA LEU A 86 -9.49 -37.05 -13.22
C LEU A 86 -10.81 -37.82 -13.09
N ASP A 87 -10.73 -39.06 -12.62
CA ASP A 87 -11.93 -39.84 -12.28
C ASP A 87 -12.67 -39.14 -11.11
N PRO A 88 -14.01 -39.02 -11.15
CA PRO A 88 -14.77 -38.26 -10.15
C PRO A 88 -14.49 -38.65 -8.68
N PRO A 89 -14.37 -39.94 -8.32
CA PRO A 89 -14.07 -40.32 -6.93
C PRO A 89 -12.68 -39.84 -6.47
N VAL A 90 -11.69 -39.86 -7.37
CA VAL A 90 -10.32 -39.40 -7.10
C VAL A 90 -10.31 -37.89 -6.98
N ALA A 91 -10.95 -37.19 -7.92
CA ALA A 91 -11.11 -35.73 -7.89
C ALA A 91 -11.78 -35.26 -6.60
N HIS A 92 -12.82 -35.96 -6.14
CA HIS A 92 -13.53 -35.65 -4.90
C HIS A 92 -12.64 -35.83 -3.67
N ARG A 93 -11.94 -36.97 -3.51
CA ARG A 93 -11.06 -37.19 -2.35
C ARG A 93 -9.84 -36.27 -2.34
N TYR A 94 -9.31 -35.95 -3.52
CA TYR A 94 -8.24 -34.96 -3.67
C TYR A 94 -8.70 -33.55 -3.26
N PHE A 95 -9.78 -33.04 -3.88
CA PHE A 95 -10.19 -31.65 -3.71
C PHE A 95 -11.08 -31.44 -2.47
N GLN A 96 -12.20 -32.13 -2.38
CA GLN A 96 -13.11 -31.99 -1.23
C GLN A 96 -12.55 -32.66 0.03
N GLY A 97 -11.92 -33.82 -0.12
CA GLY A 97 -11.31 -34.57 0.99
C GLY A 97 -10.06 -33.90 1.55
N PHE A 98 -8.95 -33.89 0.80
CA PHE A 98 -7.68 -33.38 1.30
C PHE A 98 -7.56 -31.85 1.22
N CYS A 99 -7.80 -31.25 0.05
CA CYS A 99 -7.60 -29.81 -0.14
C CYS A 99 -8.56 -28.99 0.75
N LYS A 100 -9.87 -29.23 0.65
CA LYS A 100 -10.89 -28.49 1.41
C LYS A 100 -11.13 -29.06 2.81
N GLY A 101 -10.99 -30.37 3.02
CA GLY A 101 -11.21 -30.99 4.33
C GLY A 101 -10.02 -30.86 5.29
N VAL A 102 -8.78 -30.83 4.79
CA VAL A 102 -7.56 -30.81 5.62
C VAL A 102 -6.76 -29.51 5.44
N LEU A 103 -6.29 -29.20 4.23
CA LEU A 103 -5.38 -28.08 4.02
C LEU A 103 -6.08 -26.73 4.24
N TRP A 104 -7.25 -26.52 3.64
CA TRP A 104 -8.00 -25.27 3.71
C TRP A 104 -8.25 -24.80 5.15
N PRO A 105 -8.84 -25.61 6.07
CA PRO A 105 -9.03 -25.16 7.44
C PRO A 105 -7.71 -24.86 8.17
N VAL A 106 -6.68 -25.70 8.02
CA VAL A 106 -5.37 -25.44 8.64
C VAL A 106 -4.77 -24.12 8.14
N PHE A 107 -4.77 -23.89 6.82
CA PHE A 107 -4.19 -22.69 6.21
C PHE A 107 -4.96 -21.41 6.58
N HIS A 108 -6.24 -21.53 6.93
CA HIS A 108 -7.07 -20.41 7.42
C HIS A 108 -7.19 -20.35 8.95
N ASN A 109 -6.32 -21.05 9.69
CA ASN A 109 -6.33 -21.12 11.16
C ASN A 109 -7.68 -21.58 11.76
N VAL A 110 -8.46 -22.35 11.01
CA VAL A 110 -9.68 -22.99 11.47
C VAL A 110 -9.30 -24.29 12.18
N VAL A 111 -9.28 -24.26 13.50
CA VAL A 111 -8.99 -25.43 14.35
C VAL A 111 -10.18 -26.40 14.42
N ASP A 112 -11.28 -26.10 13.73
CA ASP A 112 -12.50 -26.94 13.62
C ASP A 112 -12.30 -28.18 12.72
N VAL A 113 -11.07 -28.71 12.61
CA VAL A 113 -10.72 -29.92 11.83
C VAL A 113 -11.43 -31.16 12.39
N TYR A 114 -11.88 -31.12 13.65
CA TYR A 114 -12.47 -32.26 14.36
C TYR A 114 -14.00 -32.19 14.56
N ASN A 115 -14.67 -31.10 14.17
CA ASN A 115 -16.06 -30.85 14.60
C ASN A 115 -17.12 -31.27 13.58
N SER A 116 -16.79 -32.27 12.76
CA SER A 116 -17.73 -33.04 11.93
C SER A 116 -17.75 -34.53 12.28
N ALA A 117 -17.13 -34.92 13.40
CA ALA A 117 -17.50 -36.17 14.04
C ALA A 117 -18.62 -35.84 15.04
N GLU A 118 -19.83 -36.33 14.81
CA GLU A 118 -20.64 -36.73 15.97
C GLU A 118 -19.76 -37.71 16.77
N LEU A 119 -19.42 -37.33 18.01
CA LEU A 119 -18.80 -38.23 18.97
C LEU A 119 -19.77 -39.40 19.19
N GLN A 120 -19.53 -40.52 18.52
CA GLN A 120 -20.19 -41.77 18.87
C GLN A 120 -19.45 -42.36 20.07
N LEU A 121 -20.19 -42.62 21.15
CA LEU A 121 -19.72 -43.46 22.25
C LEU A 121 -19.60 -44.90 21.74
N ASP A 122 -18.56 -45.62 22.17
CA ASP A 122 -18.22 -47.00 21.77
C ASP A 122 -19.27 -48.08 22.13
N CYS A 123 -20.51 -47.71 22.41
CA CYS A 123 -21.56 -48.62 22.83
C CYS A 123 -22.98 -48.06 22.58
N GLU A 124 -23.39 -47.92 21.31
CA GLU A 124 -24.84 -47.83 21.00
C GLU A 124 -25.26 -48.76 19.85
N ASP A 125 -26.20 -49.65 20.16
CA ASP A 125 -26.78 -50.65 19.29
C ASP A 125 -27.62 -50.03 18.15
N LYS A 126 -27.40 -50.54 16.93
CA LYS A 126 -27.96 -50.08 15.63
C LYS A 126 -29.49 -50.18 15.45
N LYS A 127 -30.32 -50.21 16.49
CA LYS A 127 -31.74 -50.61 16.35
C LYS A 127 -32.84 -49.61 16.71
N LYS A 128 -32.56 -48.34 16.99
CA LYS A 128 -33.64 -47.33 17.13
C LYS A 128 -33.32 -46.00 16.46
N ARG A 129 -33.50 -45.95 15.13
CA ARG A 129 -33.79 -44.68 14.44
C ARG A 129 -35.28 -44.36 14.63
N HIS A 130 -35.61 -43.46 15.56
CA HIS A 130 -36.94 -42.86 15.59
C HIS A 130 -37.05 -41.76 14.54
N ALA A 131 -38.19 -41.80 13.85
CA ALA A 131 -38.62 -40.92 12.78
C ALA A 131 -38.63 -39.44 13.16
N TRP A 132 -37.73 -38.64 12.57
CA TRP A 132 -37.97 -37.20 12.34
C TRP A 132 -37.19 -36.65 11.14
N LEU A 133 -37.11 -37.41 10.05
CA LEU A 133 -36.61 -36.93 8.75
C LEU A 133 -37.36 -37.69 7.66
N GLY A 134 -38.50 -37.14 7.25
CA GLY A 134 -39.38 -37.70 6.21
C GLY A 134 -39.92 -36.61 5.29
N GLY A 135 -39.05 -35.71 4.81
CA GLY A 135 -39.35 -34.89 3.65
C GLY A 135 -38.90 -35.64 2.40
N LYS A 136 -39.85 -36.02 1.53
CA LYS A 136 -39.55 -36.55 0.18
C LYS A 136 -38.64 -35.55 -0.55
N LYS A 137 -37.44 -35.99 -0.97
CA LYS A 137 -36.63 -35.24 -1.96
C LYS A 137 -37.33 -35.40 -3.31
N ASP A 138 -37.71 -34.28 -3.93
CA ASP A 138 -38.15 -34.23 -5.33
C ASP A 138 -37.01 -34.71 -6.25
N GLU A 139 -37.27 -35.76 -7.02
CA GLU A 139 -36.36 -36.30 -8.04
C GLU A 139 -36.51 -35.59 -9.42
N SER A 140 -37.05 -34.36 -9.46
CA SER A 140 -37.44 -33.72 -10.73
C SER A 140 -36.45 -32.71 -11.33
N SER A 141 -35.19 -32.65 -10.87
CA SER A 141 -34.14 -31.86 -11.54
C SER A 141 -32.97 -32.75 -11.95
N GLY A 142 -32.91 -33.13 -13.23
CA GLY A 142 -31.94 -34.07 -13.84
C GLY A 142 -30.47 -33.62 -13.86
N VAL A 143 -30.04 -32.69 -13.01
CA VAL A 143 -28.63 -32.34 -12.83
C VAL A 143 -28.15 -32.98 -11.55
N LYS A 144 -27.67 -34.23 -11.64
CA LYS A 144 -26.90 -34.84 -10.54
C LYS A 144 -25.65 -33.99 -10.34
N SER A 145 -25.51 -33.37 -9.16
CA SER A 145 -24.23 -32.82 -8.73
C SER A 145 -23.15 -33.89 -8.92
N ALA A 146 -22.01 -33.53 -9.53
CA ALA A 146 -20.88 -34.43 -9.75
C ALA A 146 -20.23 -34.91 -8.42
N TRP A 147 -20.73 -34.43 -7.28
CA TRP A 147 -20.09 -34.52 -5.98
C TRP A 147 -21.02 -35.19 -4.96
N CYS A 148 -20.51 -36.25 -4.34
CA CYS A 148 -21.20 -36.99 -3.26
C CYS A 148 -21.26 -36.16 -1.97
N ASP A 149 -22.25 -36.48 -1.11
CA ASP A 149 -22.36 -35.94 0.25
C ASP A 149 -21.11 -36.27 1.09
N PRO A 150 -20.59 -35.35 1.92
CA PRO A 150 -19.34 -35.55 2.65
C PRO A 150 -19.46 -36.62 3.73
N VAL A 151 -18.41 -37.43 3.85
CA VAL A 151 -18.27 -38.47 4.88
C VAL A 151 -17.69 -37.87 6.16
N SER A 152 -18.13 -38.33 7.33
CA SER A 152 -17.59 -37.96 8.64
C SER A 152 -16.07 -38.22 8.74
N TRP A 153 -15.38 -37.49 9.62
CA TRP A 153 -13.94 -37.61 9.81
C TRP A 153 -13.54 -39.06 10.18
N ASN A 154 -12.64 -39.64 9.39
CA ASN A 154 -12.11 -40.99 9.58
C ASN A 154 -10.61 -40.99 9.23
N PRO A 155 -9.70 -41.37 10.14
CA PRO A 155 -8.25 -41.45 9.88
C PRO A 155 -7.88 -42.26 8.63
N ALA A 156 -8.55 -43.39 8.39
CA ALA A 156 -8.30 -44.20 7.20
C ALA A 156 -8.75 -43.49 5.90
N ALA A 157 -9.81 -42.67 5.98
CA ALA A 157 -10.24 -41.84 4.87
C ALA A 157 -9.24 -40.70 4.60
N GLN A 158 -8.58 -40.17 5.65
CA GLN A 158 -7.55 -39.15 5.49
C GLN A 158 -6.31 -39.69 4.77
N ASP A 159 -5.86 -40.91 5.09
CA ASP A 159 -4.75 -41.57 4.40
C ASP A 159 -5.06 -41.79 2.90
N MET A 160 -6.29 -42.22 2.60
CA MET A 160 -6.76 -42.34 1.22
C MET A 160 -6.79 -40.98 0.51
N CYS A 161 -7.27 -39.92 1.17
CA CYS A 161 -7.31 -38.57 0.60
C CYS A 161 -5.88 -38.03 0.35
N TRP A 162 -4.94 -38.28 1.26
CA TRP A 162 -3.53 -37.93 1.07
C TRP A 162 -2.89 -38.71 -0.10
N SER A 163 -3.17 -40.01 -0.19
CA SER A 163 -2.71 -40.86 -1.29
C SER A 163 -3.20 -40.34 -2.64
N ASP A 164 -4.49 -39.99 -2.73
CA ASP A 164 -5.05 -39.38 -3.95
C ASP A 164 -4.50 -37.99 -4.21
N TYR A 165 -4.23 -37.19 -3.17
CA TYR A 165 -3.55 -35.91 -3.33
C TYR A 165 -2.17 -36.05 -3.97
N CYS A 166 -1.37 -37.01 -3.50
CA CYS A 166 -0.09 -37.36 -4.11
C CYS A 166 -0.26 -37.97 -5.52
N SER A 167 -1.30 -38.77 -5.74
CA SER A 167 -1.61 -39.38 -7.04
C SER A 167 -1.95 -38.33 -8.10
N VAL A 168 -2.84 -37.39 -7.77
CA VAL A 168 -3.22 -36.26 -8.63
C VAL A 168 -2.01 -35.37 -8.91
N ASN A 169 -1.23 -35.00 -7.89
CA ASN A 169 0.01 -34.22 -8.09
C ASN A 169 1.00 -34.96 -9.02
N ARG A 170 1.10 -36.29 -8.96
CA ARG A 170 1.91 -37.07 -9.92
C ARG A 170 1.34 -37.05 -11.33
N THR A 171 0.01 -37.12 -11.49
CA THR A 171 -0.64 -37.01 -12.81
C THR A 171 -0.40 -35.65 -13.44
N PHE A 172 -0.55 -34.57 -12.67
CA PHE A 172 -0.17 -33.23 -13.10
C PHE A 172 1.32 -33.14 -13.48
N ALA A 173 2.21 -33.73 -12.67
CA ALA A 173 3.65 -33.76 -12.99
C ALA A 173 3.95 -34.43 -14.33
N ARG A 174 3.24 -35.52 -14.69
CA ARG A 174 3.39 -36.15 -16.01
C ARG A 174 2.99 -35.19 -17.12
N ARG A 175 1.84 -34.52 -16.97
CA ARG A 175 1.33 -33.60 -17.98
C ARG A 175 2.21 -32.37 -18.18
N VAL A 176 2.77 -31.83 -17.09
CA VAL A 176 3.76 -30.75 -17.16
C VAL A 176 5.00 -31.20 -17.91
N VAL A 177 5.54 -32.39 -17.60
CA VAL A 177 6.73 -32.94 -18.27
C VAL A 177 6.47 -33.19 -19.77
N GLU A 178 5.29 -33.68 -20.14
CA GLU A 178 4.90 -33.87 -21.54
C GLU A 178 4.77 -32.56 -22.33
N SER A 179 4.48 -31.46 -21.64
CA SER A 179 4.27 -30.14 -22.25
C SER A 179 5.51 -29.24 -22.19
N TYR A 180 6.55 -29.64 -21.45
CA TYR A 180 7.73 -28.84 -21.17
C TYR A 180 8.79 -28.97 -22.26
N HIS A 181 9.38 -27.83 -22.64
CA HIS A 181 10.56 -27.74 -23.50
C HIS A 181 11.68 -27.00 -22.77
N ASP A 182 12.93 -27.26 -23.16
CA ASP A 182 14.09 -26.61 -22.54
C ASP A 182 14.01 -25.09 -22.66
N GLY A 183 14.11 -24.41 -21.52
CA GLY A 183 13.98 -22.94 -21.42
C GLY A 183 12.59 -22.47 -20.99
N ASP A 184 11.59 -23.34 -20.94
CA ASP A 184 10.27 -23.00 -20.41
C ASP A 184 10.31 -22.75 -18.89
N LEU A 185 9.37 -21.94 -18.39
CA LEU A 185 9.17 -21.69 -16.97
C LEU A 185 7.90 -22.38 -16.48
N VAL A 186 7.97 -23.08 -15.35
CA VAL A 186 6.80 -23.76 -14.76
C VAL A 186 6.28 -22.97 -13.56
N TRP A 187 5.05 -22.49 -13.64
CA TRP A 187 4.40 -21.69 -12.60
C TRP A 187 3.21 -22.39 -11.97
N LEU A 188 3.37 -22.80 -10.71
CA LEU A 188 2.38 -23.53 -9.93
C LEU A 188 1.55 -22.59 -9.07
N HIS A 189 0.22 -22.74 -9.12
CA HIS A 189 -0.68 -21.91 -8.32
C HIS A 189 -1.39 -22.69 -7.20
N ASP A 190 -1.20 -22.18 -5.99
CA ASP A 190 -1.97 -22.49 -4.78
C ASP A 190 -1.71 -23.83 -4.09
N PHE A 191 -2.36 -24.02 -2.92
CA PHE A 191 -2.20 -25.17 -2.02
C PHE A 191 -2.62 -26.54 -2.59
N HIS A 192 -3.17 -26.58 -3.80
CA HIS A 192 -3.51 -27.79 -4.54
C HIS A 192 -2.27 -28.60 -4.95
N PHE A 193 -1.14 -27.91 -5.12
CA PHE A 193 0.06 -28.47 -5.74
C PHE A 193 1.30 -28.44 -4.85
N LEU A 194 1.13 -28.49 -3.52
CA LEU A 194 2.26 -28.40 -2.58
C LEU A 194 3.31 -29.52 -2.77
N MET A 195 2.88 -30.68 -3.28
CA MET A 195 3.78 -31.82 -3.54
C MET A 195 4.39 -31.80 -4.94
N LEU A 196 3.78 -31.09 -5.89
CA LEU A 196 4.17 -31.08 -7.30
C LEU A 196 5.63 -30.67 -7.56
N PRO A 197 6.22 -29.63 -6.90
CA PRO A 197 7.61 -29.26 -7.19
C PRO A 197 8.60 -30.42 -6.96
N SER A 198 8.34 -31.27 -5.95
CA SER A 198 9.19 -32.44 -5.66
C SER A 198 9.16 -33.50 -6.76
N TYR A 199 8.04 -33.62 -7.49
CA TYR A 199 7.90 -34.56 -8.60
C TYR A 199 8.53 -34.01 -9.88
N LEU A 200 8.49 -32.69 -10.06
CA LEU A 200 9.09 -32.01 -11.21
C LEU A 200 10.61 -32.00 -11.13
N LEU A 201 11.20 -31.63 -9.99
CA LEU A 201 12.66 -31.53 -9.82
C LEU A 201 13.41 -32.83 -10.19
N ARG A 202 12.76 -33.99 -10.00
CA ARG A 202 13.34 -35.31 -10.34
C ARG A 202 13.46 -35.54 -11.85
N ARG A 203 12.58 -34.91 -12.64
CA ARG A 203 12.44 -35.13 -14.10
C ARG A 203 12.95 -33.94 -14.91
N LEU A 204 12.76 -32.73 -14.40
CA LEU A 204 13.11 -31.46 -15.02
C LEU A 204 14.15 -30.77 -14.14
N ARG A 205 15.43 -31.13 -14.30
CA ARG A 205 16.52 -30.60 -13.46
C ARG A 205 16.93 -29.18 -13.81
N THR A 206 16.67 -28.77 -15.05
CA THR A 206 17.04 -27.46 -15.63
C THR A 206 15.86 -26.50 -15.67
N ALA A 207 14.64 -26.97 -15.38
CA ALA A 207 13.44 -26.14 -15.39
C ALA A 207 13.42 -25.19 -14.20
N ILE A 208 13.02 -23.95 -14.44
CA ILE A 208 12.72 -23.00 -13.38
C ILE A 208 11.30 -23.30 -12.89
N VAL A 209 11.19 -23.78 -11.65
CA VAL A 209 9.90 -24.11 -11.02
C VAL A 209 9.57 -23.06 -9.98
N THR A 210 8.47 -22.34 -10.18
CA THR A 210 7.96 -21.36 -9.22
C THR A 210 6.59 -21.77 -8.69
N MET A 211 6.34 -21.47 -7.42
CA MET A 211 5.06 -21.64 -6.75
C MET A 211 4.56 -20.30 -6.21
N TYR A 212 3.27 -20.04 -6.31
CA TYR A 212 2.64 -18.88 -5.70
C TYR A 212 1.40 -19.29 -4.89
N LEU A 213 1.34 -18.90 -3.61
CA LEU A 213 0.24 -19.20 -2.69
C LEU A 213 -0.76 -18.04 -2.65
N HIS A 214 -2.00 -18.33 -3.05
CA HIS A 214 -3.12 -17.39 -3.02
C HIS A 214 -3.89 -17.45 -1.69
N VAL A 215 -3.71 -18.52 -0.93
CA VAL A 215 -4.23 -18.65 0.44
C VAL A 215 -3.20 -18.21 1.49
N PRO A 216 -3.63 -17.88 2.71
CA PRO A 216 -2.72 -17.61 3.82
C PRO A 216 -1.84 -18.82 4.11
N PHE A 217 -0.62 -18.59 4.57
CA PHE A 217 0.21 -19.65 5.16
C PHE A 217 0.07 -19.61 6.68
N PRO A 218 -0.28 -20.72 7.35
CA PRO A 218 -0.61 -20.71 8.76
C PRO A 218 0.63 -20.63 9.64
N SER A 219 0.45 -20.19 10.90
CA SER A 219 1.55 -20.12 11.86
C SER A 219 2.19 -21.50 12.08
N SER A 220 3.46 -21.52 12.48
CA SER A 220 4.16 -22.78 12.79
C SER A 220 3.49 -23.63 13.88
N GLU A 221 2.59 -23.06 14.67
CA GLU A 221 1.83 -23.78 15.69
C GLU A 221 0.68 -24.57 15.08
N ILE A 222 -0.08 -23.94 14.19
CA ILE A 222 -1.19 -24.57 13.47
C ILE A 222 -0.66 -25.53 12.39
N PHE A 223 0.39 -25.13 11.65
CA PHE A 223 0.98 -25.98 10.62
C PHE A 223 1.50 -27.31 11.19
N ARG A 224 1.94 -27.32 12.45
CA ARG A 224 2.38 -28.54 13.15
C ARG A 224 1.26 -29.58 13.35
N CYS A 225 0.00 -29.19 13.29
CA CYS A 225 -1.13 -30.10 13.36
C CYS A 225 -1.24 -31.01 12.13
N LEU A 226 -0.63 -30.66 10.99
CA LEU A 226 -0.60 -31.53 9.81
C LEU A 226 0.31 -32.74 10.06
N ALA A 227 -0.20 -33.93 9.78
CA ALA A 227 0.57 -35.17 9.85
C ALA A 227 1.74 -35.16 8.84
N MET A 228 1.47 -34.74 7.60
CA MET A 228 2.42 -34.71 6.48
C MET A 228 3.19 -33.38 6.36
N ARG A 229 3.32 -32.64 7.47
CA ARG A 229 3.90 -31.27 7.51
C ARG A 229 5.31 -31.21 6.93
N THR A 230 6.13 -32.22 7.21
CA THR A 230 7.54 -32.25 6.82
C THR A 230 7.68 -32.54 5.33
N GLU A 231 6.88 -33.47 4.82
CA GLU A 231 6.78 -33.85 3.41
C GLU A 231 6.34 -32.65 2.58
N ILE A 232 5.31 -31.93 3.03
CA ILE A 232 4.80 -30.72 2.37
C ILE A 232 5.89 -29.64 2.30
N LEU A 233 6.55 -29.30 3.42
CA LEU A 233 7.60 -28.26 3.39
C LEU A 233 8.77 -28.64 2.51
N ARG A 234 9.25 -29.88 2.61
CA ARG A 234 10.35 -30.37 1.76
C ARG A 234 9.97 -30.34 0.29
N ALA A 235 8.72 -30.65 -0.04
CA ALA A 235 8.25 -30.61 -1.41
C ALA A 235 8.08 -29.18 -1.94
N MET A 236 7.60 -28.23 -1.13
CA MET A 236 7.57 -26.81 -1.48
C MET A 236 8.97 -26.27 -1.75
N LEU A 237 9.94 -26.60 -0.89
CA LEU A 237 11.36 -26.21 -1.05
C LEU A 237 12.04 -26.86 -2.27
N CYS A 238 11.35 -27.75 -3.02
CA CYS A 238 11.83 -28.20 -4.32
C CYS A 238 11.67 -27.14 -5.42
N ALA A 239 10.81 -26.13 -5.24
CA ALA A 239 10.71 -24.98 -6.13
C ALA A 239 11.93 -24.04 -5.99
N ASP A 240 12.26 -23.32 -7.06
CA ASP A 240 13.31 -22.30 -7.09
C ASP A 240 12.82 -20.96 -6.53
N HIS A 241 11.51 -20.71 -6.65
CA HIS A 241 10.86 -19.50 -6.13
C HIS A 241 9.48 -19.80 -5.50
N ILE A 242 9.19 -19.21 -4.33
CA ILE A 242 7.91 -19.30 -3.61
C ILE A 242 7.38 -17.89 -3.30
N GLY A 243 6.23 -17.53 -3.85
CA GLY A 243 5.58 -16.24 -3.62
C GLY A 243 4.37 -16.30 -2.67
N PHE A 244 4.17 -15.23 -1.92
CA PHE A 244 3.04 -15.03 -0.99
C PHE A 244 2.35 -13.67 -1.19
N LEU A 245 1.08 -13.54 -0.77
CA LEU A 245 0.32 -12.29 -0.84
C LEU A 245 0.89 -11.16 0.04
N ILE A 246 1.25 -11.49 1.29
CA ILE A 246 1.76 -10.54 2.28
C ILE A 246 2.91 -11.17 3.08
N PHE A 247 3.76 -10.32 3.65
CA PHE A 247 4.94 -10.78 4.42
C PHE A 247 4.59 -11.64 5.63
N GLU A 248 3.45 -11.41 6.28
CA GLU A 248 3.02 -12.23 7.41
C GLU A 248 2.93 -13.73 7.07
N HIS A 249 2.41 -14.06 5.87
CA HIS A 249 2.33 -15.44 5.39
C HIS A 249 3.72 -16.01 5.07
N ALA A 250 4.58 -15.23 4.41
CA ALA A 250 5.97 -15.64 4.15
C ALA A 250 6.73 -15.88 5.45
N ARG A 251 6.59 -15.01 6.45
CA ARG A 251 7.20 -15.14 7.78
C ARG A 251 6.74 -16.42 8.49
N HIS A 252 5.47 -16.79 8.38
CA HIS A 252 4.96 -18.05 8.91
C HIS A 252 5.55 -19.28 8.22
N PHE A 253 5.72 -19.23 6.90
CA PHE A 253 6.44 -20.27 6.15
C PHE A 253 7.90 -20.38 6.58
N LEU A 254 8.62 -19.26 6.62
CA LEU A 254 10.02 -19.19 7.07
C LEU A 254 10.20 -19.74 8.48
N THR A 255 9.32 -19.36 9.41
CA THR A 255 9.33 -19.84 10.79
C THR A 255 9.04 -21.35 10.84
N SER A 256 8.14 -21.85 9.99
CA SER A 256 7.83 -23.29 9.92
C SER A 256 9.03 -24.08 9.40
N CYS A 257 9.72 -23.59 8.37
CA CYS A 257 10.99 -24.18 7.87
C CYS A 257 12.08 -24.17 8.95
N LYS A 258 12.26 -23.05 9.67
CA LYS A 258 13.23 -22.95 10.76
C LYS A 258 12.93 -23.95 11.89
N ARG A 259 11.68 -24.01 12.36
CA ARG A 259 11.31 -24.87 13.50
C ARG A 259 11.23 -26.36 13.15
N LEU A 260 10.80 -26.72 11.94
CA LEU A 260 10.58 -28.11 11.54
C LEU A 260 11.75 -28.73 10.79
N LEU A 261 12.50 -27.94 10.03
CA LEU A 261 13.60 -28.41 9.19
C LEU A 261 14.96 -27.85 9.63
N GLY A 262 15.02 -26.92 10.58
CA GLY A 262 16.27 -26.30 11.03
C GLY A 262 16.89 -25.34 10.00
N LEU A 263 16.10 -24.82 9.07
CA LEU A 263 16.58 -23.96 7.99
C LEU A 263 16.46 -22.48 8.35
N ASP A 264 17.55 -21.73 8.23
CA ASP A 264 17.56 -20.28 8.32
C ASP A 264 17.36 -19.62 6.94
N TYR A 265 16.98 -18.35 6.95
CA TYR A 265 16.86 -17.54 5.75
C TYR A 265 17.74 -16.30 5.85
N LYS A 266 18.20 -15.81 4.69
CA LYS A 266 18.99 -14.60 4.52
C LYS A 266 18.24 -13.62 3.63
N THR A 267 18.65 -12.36 3.65
CA THR A 267 18.19 -11.35 2.68
C THR A 267 19.29 -11.17 1.64
N CYS A 268 18.93 -11.26 0.36
CA CYS A 268 19.85 -11.01 -0.76
C CYS A 268 19.85 -9.52 -1.16
N PRO A 269 20.96 -8.97 -1.73
CA PRO A 269 21.16 -7.59 -2.21
C PRO A 269 20.10 -7.00 -3.19
N ASN A 270 19.11 -7.80 -3.57
CA ASN A 270 17.94 -7.36 -4.33
C ASN A 270 16.69 -7.20 -3.44
N GLY A 271 16.80 -7.32 -2.13
CA GLY A 271 15.73 -7.19 -1.13
C GLY A 271 14.81 -8.41 -1.08
N MET A 272 15.19 -9.51 -1.71
CA MET A 272 14.45 -10.76 -1.62
C MET A 272 14.95 -11.65 -0.48
N LEU A 273 14.05 -12.49 0.03
CA LEU A 273 14.37 -13.47 1.06
C LEU A 273 14.86 -14.75 0.38
N VAL A 274 15.91 -15.35 0.91
CA VAL A 274 16.50 -16.57 0.36
C VAL A 274 16.74 -17.60 1.44
N MET A 275 16.35 -18.83 1.16
CA MET A 275 16.59 -20.00 1.99
C MET A 275 17.50 -20.97 1.27
N GLU A 276 18.48 -21.53 1.97
CA GLU A 276 19.33 -22.58 1.41
C GLU A 276 18.77 -23.96 1.77
N TYR A 277 18.54 -24.81 0.77
CA TYR A 277 18.07 -26.18 0.99
C TYR A 277 18.70 -27.13 -0.02
N ASN A 278 19.39 -28.17 0.48
CA ASN A 278 20.14 -29.14 -0.32
C ASN A 278 21.11 -28.48 -1.31
N GLY A 279 21.80 -27.41 -0.89
CA GLY A 279 22.75 -26.66 -1.73
C GLY A 279 22.11 -25.79 -2.82
N ARG A 280 20.78 -25.67 -2.84
CA ARG A 280 20.05 -24.75 -3.73
C ARG A 280 19.56 -23.54 -2.94
N LYS A 281 19.48 -22.39 -3.63
CA LYS A 281 18.88 -21.16 -3.10
C LYS A 281 17.42 -21.11 -3.54
N ILE A 282 16.51 -21.02 -2.57
CA ILE A 282 15.08 -20.90 -2.78
C ILE A 282 14.71 -19.46 -2.47
N HIS A 283 14.18 -18.79 -3.47
CA HIS A 283 13.83 -17.39 -3.40
C HIS A 283 12.40 -17.21 -2.94
N ILE A 284 12.18 -16.24 -2.06
CA ILE A 284 10.89 -15.97 -1.45
C ILE A 284 10.53 -14.51 -1.68
N SER A 285 9.36 -14.28 -2.28
CA SER A 285 8.82 -12.95 -2.55
C SER A 285 7.46 -12.74 -1.89
N CYS A 286 7.14 -11.48 -1.65
CA CYS A 286 5.85 -11.04 -1.16
C CYS A 286 5.32 -10.01 -2.15
N SER A 287 4.19 -10.30 -2.78
CA SER A 287 3.63 -9.42 -3.81
C SER A 287 2.15 -9.69 -3.90
N HIS A 288 1.30 -8.70 -3.67
CA HIS A 288 -0.13 -8.90 -3.71
C HIS A 288 -0.66 -8.97 -5.14
N VAL A 289 -1.70 -9.76 -5.32
CA VAL A 289 -2.40 -9.86 -6.59
C VAL A 289 -3.26 -8.60 -6.82
N GLU A 290 -3.08 -7.97 -7.98
CA GLU A 290 -3.86 -6.79 -8.39
C GLU A 290 -4.98 -7.20 -9.37
N PRO A 291 -6.21 -6.66 -9.23
CA PRO A 291 -7.25 -6.85 -10.23
C PRO A 291 -6.93 -6.05 -11.50
N ASP A 292 -7.25 -6.59 -12.67
CA ASP A 292 -7.12 -5.85 -13.94
C ASP A 292 -8.23 -4.80 -14.06
N VAL A 293 -7.93 -3.58 -13.60
CA VAL A 293 -8.89 -2.49 -13.57
C VAL A 293 -9.30 -2.06 -14.98
N THR A 294 -8.38 -2.08 -15.95
CA THR A 294 -8.67 -1.74 -17.35
C THR A 294 -9.68 -2.72 -17.94
N HIS A 295 -9.44 -4.02 -17.78
CA HIS A 295 -10.37 -5.02 -18.29
C HIS A 295 -11.70 -5.02 -17.55
N LEU A 296 -11.72 -4.73 -16.24
CA LEU A 296 -12.96 -4.50 -15.51
C LEU A 296 -13.76 -3.32 -16.07
N HIS A 297 -13.11 -2.23 -16.47
CA HIS A 297 -13.75 -1.09 -17.15
C HIS A 297 -14.28 -1.45 -18.54
N GLU A 298 -13.53 -2.23 -19.32
CA GLU A 298 -14.02 -2.72 -20.62
C GLU A 298 -15.23 -3.65 -20.46
N MET A 299 -15.18 -4.57 -19.50
CA MET A 299 -16.29 -5.46 -19.20
C MET A 299 -17.51 -4.68 -18.68
N LEU A 300 -17.28 -3.61 -17.93
CA LEU A 300 -18.32 -2.67 -17.50
C LEU A 300 -19.01 -2.04 -18.71
N ASP A 301 -18.22 -1.51 -19.65
CA ASP A 301 -18.73 -0.86 -20.87
C ASP A 301 -19.43 -1.86 -21.80
N GLN A 302 -18.92 -3.08 -21.92
CA GLN A 302 -19.52 -4.15 -22.72
C GLN A 302 -20.82 -4.68 -22.08
N ASN A 303 -20.89 -4.78 -20.75
CA ASN A 303 -22.08 -5.26 -20.05
C ASN A 303 -23.16 -4.17 -19.84
N GLN A 304 -22.88 -2.89 -20.11
CA GLN A 304 -23.95 -1.88 -20.29
C GLN A 304 -24.86 -2.20 -21.49
N ALA A 305 -24.44 -3.13 -22.37
CA ALA A 305 -25.22 -3.70 -23.46
C ALA A 305 -25.66 -5.15 -23.16
N ASP A 306 -26.17 -5.43 -21.94
CA ASP A 306 -26.63 -6.75 -21.50
C ASP A 306 -27.58 -7.39 -22.55
N ALA A 307 -27.12 -8.45 -23.21
CA ALA A 307 -27.86 -9.11 -24.29
C ALA A 307 -29.13 -9.83 -23.81
N ASN A 308 -29.27 -10.07 -22.49
CA ASN A 308 -30.33 -10.92 -21.92
C ASN A 308 -31.18 -10.24 -20.81
N GLY A 309 -30.85 -9.02 -20.35
CA GLY A 309 -31.63 -8.27 -19.37
C GLY A 309 -31.56 -8.73 -17.90
N ALA A 310 -30.89 -9.86 -17.60
CA ALA A 310 -30.88 -10.46 -16.26
C ALA A 310 -30.25 -9.55 -15.17
N ALA A 311 -29.25 -8.74 -15.53
CA ALA A 311 -28.67 -7.79 -14.59
C ALA A 311 -29.65 -6.64 -14.26
N LEU A 312 -30.45 -6.21 -15.24
CA LEU A 312 -31.50 -5.21 -15.05
C LEU A 312 -32.64 -5.75 -14.18
N ASP A 313 -33.07 -6.99 -14.41
CA ASP A 313 -34.07 -7.66 -13.58
C ASP A 313 -33.60 -7.78 -12.13
N PHE A 314 -32.34 -8.16 -11.92
CA PHE A 314 -31.73 -8.17 -10.59
C PHE A 314 -31.71 -6.78 -9.95
N ALA A 315 -31.32 -5.74 -10.71
CA ALA A 315 -31.34 -4.36 -10.23
C ALA A 315 -32.74 -3.92 -9.81
N GLU A 316 -33.76 -4.30 -10.57
CA GLU A 316 -35.16 -3.99 -10.29
C GLU A 316 -35.65 -4.75 -9.05
N HIS A 317 -35.35 -6.04 -8.92
CA HIS A 317 -35.70 -6.82 -7.73
C HIS A 317 -35.08 -6.25 -6.46
N VAL A 318 -33.78 -5.95 -6.48
CA VAL A 318 -33.09 -5.32 -5.34
C VAL A 318 -33.71 -3.94 -5.07
N LYS A 319 -33.93 -3.12 -6.11
CA LYS A 319 -34.56 -1.80 -5.97
C LYS A 319 -35.94 -1.91 -5.31
N ASN A 320 -36.77 -2.84 -5.74
CA ASN A 320 -38.12 -3.05 -5.20
C ASN A 320 -38.06 -3.50 -3.73
N ALA A 321 -37.14 -4.42 -3.39
CA ALA A 321 -36.96 -4.89 -2.02
C ALA A 321 -36.47 -3.78 -1.07
N ILE A 322 -35.51 -2.95 -1.52
CA ILE A 322 -35.00 -1.84 -0.72
C ILE A 322 -35.99 -0.67 -0.63
N THR A 323 -36.87 -0.49 -1.63
CA THR A 323 -37.87 0.60 -1.66
C THR A 323 -39.12 0.28 -0.86
N ALA A 324 -39.53 -0.98 -0.82
CA ALA A 324 -40.77 -1.44 -0.21
C ALA A 324 -40.95 -0.99 1.25
N GLY A 325 -42.18 -0.57 1.58
CA GLY A 325 -42.59 -0.17 2.93
C GLY A 325 -42.02 1.17 3.41
N ARG A 326 -41.43 1.99 2.53
CA ARG A 326 -40.68 3.20 2.91
C ARG A 326 -40.95 4.38 1.99
N ASP A 327 -40.76 5.59 2.51
CA ASP A 327 -40.95 6.85 1.79
C ASP A 327 -40.01 6.98 0.56
N PRO A 328 -40.52 7.11 -0.67
CA PRO A 328 -39.72 7.30 -1.88
C PRO A 328 -38.80 8.52 -1.85
N THR A 329 -39.11 9.54 -1.06
CA THR A 329 -38.36 10.81 -0.98
C THR A 329 -37.16 10.73 -0.04
N GLN A 330 -37.09 9.73 0.83
CA GLN A 330 -36.03 9.58 1.80
C GLN A 330 -34.78 8.95 1.17
N HIS A 331 -33.62 9.62 1.32
CA HIS A 331 -32.32 9.06 0.95
C HIS A 331 -31.96 7.84 1.81
N ARG A 332 -31.43 6.81 1.16
CA ARG A 332 -31.12 5.51 1.79
C ARG A 332 -29.66 5.16 1.56
N LEU A 333 -29.06 4.59 2.59
CA LEU A 333 -27.72 4.03 2.53
C LEU A 333 -27.84 2.53 2.33
N VAL A 334 -27.28 2.04 1.22
CA VAL A 334 -27.22 0.62 0.90
C VAL A 334 -25.83 0.11 1.25
N ILE A 335 -25.76 -0.91 2.11
CA ILE A 335 -24.54 -1.65 2.39
C ILE A 335 -24.58 -2.89 1.49
N GLY A 336 -23.76 -2.93 0.45
CA GLY A 336 -23.70 -4.06 -0.48
C GLY A 336 -22.57 -5.03 -0.14
N SER A 337 -22.87 -6.32 -0.09
CA SER A 337 -21.87 -7.37 0.15
C SER A 337 -22.12 -8.61 -0.69
N VAL A 338 -21.04 -9.21 -1.19
CA VAL A 338 -21.07 -10.43 -2.01
C VAL A 338 -19.99 -11.37 -1.49
N ASP A 339 -20.41 -12.47 -0.88
CA ASP A 339 -19.51 -13.39 -0.19
C ASP A 339 -19.89 -14.85 -0.45
N ARG A 340 -18.94 -15.77 -0.41
CA ARG A 340 -19.24 -17.21 -0.40
C ARG A 340 -19.94 -17.58 0.91
N VAL A 341 -20.91 -18.48 0.87
CA VAL A 341 -21.62 -18.94 2.08
C VAL A 341 -20.74 -19.95 2.83
N GLU A 342 -19.78 -19.43 3.58
CA GLU A 342 -18.78 -20.19 4.33
C GLU A 342 -18.45 -19.46 5.63
N GLY A 343 -18.13 -20.17 6.72
CA GLY A 343 -17.87 -19.57 8.02
C GLY A 343 -16.74 -18.55 8.01
N LEU A 344 -15.73 -18.77 7.15
CA LEU A 344 -14.58 -17.88 6.95
C LEU A 344 -14.93 -16.50 6.41
N THR A 345 -16.05 -16.38 5.67
CA THR A 345 -16.49 -15.08 5.13
C THR A 345 -17.21 -14.22 6.16
N ALA A 346 -17.45 -14.76 7.36
CA ALA A 346 -17.98 -14.05 8.51
C ALA A 346 -19.35 -13.37 8.27
N ILE A 347 -20.16 -13.85 7.32
CA ILE A 347 -21.54 -13.34 7.09
C ILE A 347 -22.35 -13.35 8.41
N PRO A 348 -22.32 -14.42 9.24
CA PRO A 348 -23.04 -14.40 10.52
C PRO A 348 -22.57 -13.31 11.49
N LEU A 349 -21.26 -13.05 11.55
CA LEU A 349 -20.68 -12.00 12.41
C LEU A 349 -21.10 -10.61 11.93
N LYS A 350 -21.12 -10.40 10.61
CA LYS A 350 -21.60 -9.18 9.96
C LYS A 350 -23.08 -8.92 10.27
N LEU A 351 -23.94 -9.94 10.17
CA LEU A 351 -25.36 -9.83 10.52
C LEU A 351 -25.54 -9.52 12.01
N ARG A 352 -24.78 -10.17 12.89
CA ARG A 352 -24.79 -9.89 14.34
C ARG A 352 -24.36 -8.44 14.65
N ALA A 353 -23.33 -7.93 13.98
CA ALA A 353 -22.91 -6.54 14.13
C ALA A 353 -23.94 -5.55 13.57
N PHE A 354 -24.60 -5.91 12.47
CA PHE A 354 -25.67 -5.11 11.90
C PHE A 354 -26.90 -5.03 12.82
N ASP A 355 -27.29 -6.14 13.45
CA ASP A 355 -28.31 -6.16 14.50
C ASP A 355 -27.94 -5.22 15.66
N ARG A 356 -26.71 -5.33 16.17
CA ARG A 356 -26.20 -4.45 17.23
C ARG A 356 -26.25 -2.98 16.83
N PHE A 357 -25.85 -2.65 15.60
CA PHE A 357 -25.92 -1.30 15.04
C PHE A 357 -27.35 -0.76 15.01
N LEU A 358 -28.32 -1.54 14.53
CA LEU A 358 -29.74 -1.14 14.50
C LEU A 358 -30.35 -1.02 15.90
N ALA A 359 -29.89 -1.83 16.86
CA ALA A 359 -30.30 -1.73 18.25
C ALA A 359 -29.82 -0.41 18.88
N THR A 360 -28.56 -0.01 18.64
CA THR A 360 -27.95 1.19 19.23
C THR A 360 -28.29 2.49 18.49
N HIS A 361 -28.68 2.42 17.21
CA HIS A 361 -29.02 3.59 16.38
C HIS A 361 -30.46 3.49 15.82
N PRO A 362 -31.50 3.70 16.66
CA PRO A 362 -32.89 3.61 16.23
C PRO A 362 -33.25 4.53 15.05
N GLU A 363 -32.60 5.69 14.97
CA GLU A 363 -32.78 6.69 13.91
C GLU A 363 -32.32 6.21 12.53
N LYS A 364 -31.49 5.17 12.46
CA LYS A 364 -30.96 4.62 11.20
C LYS A 364 -31.80 3.50 10.60
N ARG A 365 -32.76 2.93 11.35
CA ARG A 365 -33.56 1.75 10.94
C ARG A 365 -34.36 1.97 9.65
N GLY A 366 -34.87 3.19 9.45
CA GLY A 366 -35.61 3.56 8.23
C GLY A 366 -34.72 3.88 7.02
N SER A 367 -33.46 4.28 7.26
CA SER A 367 -32.57 4.84 6.23
C SER A 367 -31.46 3.89 5.76
N VAL A 368 -31.27 2.73 6.39
CA VAL A 368 -30.19 1.79 6.05
C VAL A 368 -30.74 0.43 5.65
N VAL A 369 -30.18 -0.16 4.59
CA VAL A 369 -30.47 -1.53 4.16
C VAL A 369 -29.17 -2.27 3.86
N LEU A 370 -29.03 -3.48 4.40
CA LEU A 370 -27.95 -4.40 4.07
C LEU A 370 -28.40 -5.34 2.95
N VAL A 371 -27.70 -5.33 1.82
CA VAL A 371 -27.90 -6.24 0.68
C VAL A 371 -26.75 -7.24 0.68
N GLN A 372 -27.02 -8.47 1.10
CA GLN A 372 -26.06 -9.56 1.20
C GLN A 372 -26.37 -10.62 0.12
N ILE A 373 -25.47 -10.80 -0.82
CA ILE A 373 -25.52 -11.89 -1.79
C ILE A 373 -24.60 -13.02 -1.31
N GLY A 374 -25.16 -14.22 -1.16
CA GLY A 374 -24.43 -15.44 -0.78
C GLY A 374 -24.10 -16.28 -2.01
N ILE A 375 -22.82 -16.63 -2.22
CA ILE A 375 -22.36 -17.52 -3.31
C ILE A 375 -22.25 -18.96 -2.78
N ALA A 376 -22.99 -19.89 -3.37
CA ALA A 376 -23.02 -21.30 -2.94
C ALA A 376 -21.95 -22.21 -3.57
N LEU A 377 -21.08 -21.68 -4.44
CA LEU A 377 -20.11 -22.47 -5.21
C LEU A 377 -18.97 -23.04 -4.33
N ASP A 378 -18.63 -24.33 -4.54
CA ASP A 378 -17.43 -25.03 -4.03
C ASP A 378 -17.10 -24.86 -2.54
N SER A 379 -18.11 -24.59 -1.73
CA SER A 379 -17.95 -24.43 -0.27
C SER A 379 -17.86 -25.80 0.40
N ARG A 380 -17.13 -25.88 1.52
CA ARG A 380 -17.09 -27.11 2.33
C ARG A 380 -18.53 -27.45 2.75
N PRO A 381 -19.11 -28.61 2.39
CA PRO A 381 -20.56 -28.77 2.52
C PRO A 381 -21.05 -28.65 3.98
N ASN A 382 -20.29 -29.19 4.94
CA ASN A 382 -20.63 -29.06 6.36
C ASN A 382 -20.62 -27.59 6.85
N ASP A 383 -19.62 -26.81 6.42
CA ASP A 383 -19.52 -25.40 6.80
C ASP A 383 -20.58 -24.55 6.08
N TYR A 384 -20.82 -24.86 4.80
CA TYR A 384 -21.87 -24.24 3.99
C TYR A 384 -23.25 -24.40 4.61
N HIS A 385 -23.69 -25.63 4.90
CA HIS A 385 -25.02 -25.87 5.44
C HIS A 385 -25.22 -25.19 6.81
N ARG A 386 -24.22 -25.31 7.69
CA ARG A 386 -24.22 -24.67 9.01
C ARG A 386 -24.29 -23.14 8.89
N THR A 387 -23.44 -22.55 8.04
CA THR A 387 -23.40 -21.11 7.82
C THR A 387 -24.69 -20.60 7.21
N ARG A 388 -25.22 -21.30 6.21
CA ARG A 388 -26.50 -20.97 5.55
C ARG A 388 -27.66 -20.93 6.55
N GLU A 389 -27.75 -21.91 7.44
CA GLU A 389 -28.77 -21.94 8.48
C GLU A 389 -28.69 -20.72 9.40
N TYR A 390 -27.49 -20.36 9.86
CA TYR A 390 -27.29 -19.15 10.67
C TYR A 390 -27.67 -17.88 9.92
N VAL A 391 -27.27 -17.76 8.65
CA VAL A 391 -27.55 -16.57 7.82
C VAL A 391 -29.05 -16.37 7.62
N LEU A 392 -29.78 -17.43 7.29
CA LEU A 392 -31.24 -17.38 7.11
C LEU A 392 -31.93 -16.99 8.42
N LYS A 393 -31.59 -17.69 9.51
CA LYS A 393 -32.17 -17.41 10.83
C LYS A 393 -31.92 -15.98 11.31
N PHE A 394 -30.69 -15.47 11.14
CA PHE A 394 -30.37 -14.10 11.54
C PHE A 394 -31.06 -13.07 10.65
N THR A 395 -31.15 -13.32 9.34
CA THR A 395 -31.84 -12.43 8.41
C THR A 395 -33.32 -12.31 8.76
N GLU A 396 -34.00 -13.43 9.00
CA GLU A 396 -35.41 -13.48 9.42
C GLU A 396 -35.62 -12.72 10.73
N GLU A 397 -34.79 -12.97 11.74
CA GLU A 397 -34.95 -12.36 13.06
C GLU A 397 -34.65 -10.86 13.07
N ILE A 398 -33.67 -10.39 12.29
CA ILE A 398 -33.36 -8.96 12.15
C ILE A 398 -34.50 -8.25 11.41
N ASN A 399 -35.00 -8.83 10.32
CA ASN A 399 -36.13 -8.25 9.59
C ASN A 399 -37.39 -8.23 10.45
N ARG A 400 -37.69 -9.30 11.21
CA ARG A 400 -38.83 -9.35 12.14
C ARG A 400 -38.79 -8.21 13.16
N ARG A 401 -37.61 -7.81 13.63
CA ARG A 401 -37.44 -6.77 14.66
C ARG A 401 -37.42 -5.34 14.13
N TYR A 402 -36.84 -5.10 12.96
CA TYR A 402 -36.56 -3.73 12.49
C TYR A 402 -37.08 -3.39 11.10
N ALA A 403 -37.60 -4.35 10.33
CA ALA A 403 -38.11 -4.06 8.99
C ALA A 403 -39.40 -3.23 9.05
N PRO A 404 -39.58 -2.28 8.11
CA PRO A 404 -40.86 -1.60 7.95
C PRO A 404 -41.92 -2.56 7.37
N PRO A 405 -43.22 -2.25 7.51
CA PRO A 405 -44.29 -3.06 6.96
C PRO A 405 -44.11 -3.32 5.45
N GLY A 406 -43.99 -4.59 5.07
CA GLY A 406 -43.82 -5.01 3.67
C GLY A 406 -42.42 -4.76 3.08
N GLY A 407 -41.44 -4.34 3.88
CA GLY A 407 -40.05 -4.14 3.43
C GLY A 407 -39.04 -5.02 4.18
N VAL A 408 -37.75 -4.80 3.91
CA VAL A 408 -36.62 -5.51 4.56
C VAL A 408 -35.52 -4.54 4.98
N VAL A 409 -34.85 -4.79 6.12
CA VAL A 409 -33.58 -4.12 6.50
C VAL A 409 -32.36 -4.95 6.13
N VAL A 410 -32.53 -6.27 5.96
CA VAL A 410 -31.54 -7.19 5.41
C VAL A 410 -32.16 -7.92 4.23
N TYR A 411 -31.65 -7.68 3.03
CA TYR A 411 -31.95 -8.47 1.84
C TYR A 411 -30.88 -9.55 1.69
N PHE A 412 -31.29 -10.81 1.74
CA PHE A 412 -30.40 -11.94 1.47
C PHE A 412 -30.89 -12.71 0.25
N GLU A 413 -29.99 -12.89 -0.71
CA GLU A 413 -30.23 -13.76 -1.88
C GLU A 413 -29.04 -14.69 -2.06
N GLU A 414 -29.34 -15.98 -2.23
CA GLU A 414 -28.34 -16.99 -2.50
C GLU A 414 -28.28 -17.27 -4.01
N LYS A 415 -27.07 -17.16 -4.59
CA LYS A 415 -26.81 -17.42 -6.00
C LYS A 415 -25.71 -18.46 -6.16
N ARG A 416 -25.76 -19.22 -7.26
CA ARG A 416 -24.66 -20.12 -7.62
C ARG A 416 -23.40 -19.34 -8.05
N LYS A 417 -23.57 -18.29 -8.83
CA LYS A 417 -22.51 -17.37 -9.29
C LYS A 417 -23.09 -15.97 -9.49
N THR A 418 -22.24 -14.94 -9.45
CA THR A 418 -22.62 -13.55 -9.81
C THR A 418 -21.82 -13.09 -11.03
N THR A 419 -22.45 -12.31 -11.91
CA THR A 419 -21.77 -11.68 -13.06
C THR A 419 -21.07 -10.39 -12.64
N CYS A 420 -20.14 -9.88 -13.47
CA CYS A 420 -19.56 -8.56 -13.25
C CYS A 420 -20.63 -7.46 -13.25
N ALA A 421 -21.60 -7.53 -14.16
CA ALA A 421 -22.71 -6.58 -14.26
C ALA A 421 -23.55 -6.51 -12.97
N GLU A 422 -23.94 -7.66 -12.41
CA GLU A 422 -24.69 -7.73 -11.15
C GLU A 422 -23.91 -7.12 -9.97
N ARG A 423 -22.61 -7.42 -9.88
CA ARG A 423 -21.73 -6.85 -8.83
C ARG A 423 -21.62 -5.35 -8.96
N VAL A 424 -21.49 -4.86 -10.18
CA VAL A 424 -21.38 -3.43 -10.48
C VAL A 424 -22.65 -2.70 -10.08
N ILE A 425 -23.83 -3.24 -10.35
CA ILE A 425 -25.10 -2.62 -9.95
C ILE A 425 -25.14 -2.31 -8.44
N LEU A 426 -24.55 -3.17 -7.61
CA LEU A 426 -24.45 -2.94 -6.16
C LEU A 426 -23.52 -1.79 -5.78
N TRP A 427 -22.53 -1.45 -6.62
CA TRP A 427 -21.43 -0.54 -6.28
C TRP A 427 -21.34 0.72 -7.17
N HIS A 428 -22.04 0.79 -8.30
CA HIS A 428 -21.87 1.83 -9.34
C HIS A 428 -22.57 3.16 -9.03
N ARG A 429 -23.43 3.22 -8.01
CA ARG A 429 -24.30 4.39 -7.79
C ARG A 429 -23.66 5.58 -7.07
N SER A 430 -22.50 5.43 -6.42
CA SER A 430 -21.84 6.53 -5.68
C SER A 430 -20.45 6.15 -5.17
N PHE A 431 -19.60 7.13 -4.86
CA PHE A 431 -18.37 6.91 -4.08
C PHE A 431 -18.70 6.22 -2.74
N GLY A 432 -18.21 4.99 -2.56
CA GLY A 432 -18.49 4.15 -1.40
C GLY A 432 -17.35 4.09 -0.39
N ILE A 433 -17.64 3.62 0.82
CA ILE A 433 -16.64 3.26 1.82
C ILE A 433 -16.52 1.76 1.90
N MET A 434 -15.28 1.27 1.95
CA MET A 434 -14.99 -0.14 2.20
C MET A 434 -14.78 -0.36 3.69
N ILE A 435 -15.49 -1.34 4.25
CA ILE A 435 -15.23 -1.90 5.58
C ILE A 435 -14.58 -3.26 5.36
N VAL A 436 -13.35 -3.43 5.84
CA VAL A 436 -12.51 -4.60 5.53
C VAL A 436 -12.06 -5.24 6.83
N SER A 437 -12.12 -6.58 6.89
CA SER A 437 -11.58 -7.33 8.03
C SER A 437 -10.06 -7.13 8.12
N GLU A 438 -9.53 -6.87 9.31
CA GLU A 438 -8.07 -6.79 9.56
C GLU A 438 -7.33 -8.11 9.25
N PHE A 439 -8.06 -9.22 9.17
CA PHE A 439 -7.55 -10.53 8.78
C PHE A 439 -7.53 -10.74 7.26
N SER A 440 -8.03 -9.79 6.46
CA SER A 440 -7.90 -9.81 5.00
C SER A 440 -6.59 -9.17 4.59
N ALA A 441 -5.88 -9.78 3.63
CA ALA A 441 -4.67 -9.20 3.03
C ALA A 441 -4.89 -7.77 2.51
N TYR A 442 -6.07 -7.48 1.99
CA TYR A 442 -6.42 -6.14 1.47
C TYR A 442 -6.50 -5.06 2.54
N SER A 443 -6.66 -5.41 3.82
CA SER A 443 -6.63 -4.42 4.91
C SER A 443 -5.26 -3.74 5.05
N ARG A 444 -4.19 -4.40 4.62
CA ARG A 444 -2.81 -3.89 4.60
C ARG A 444 -2.47 -3.10 3.34
N ILE A 445 -3.36 -3.13 2.35
CA ILE A 445 -3.13 -2.60 1.01
C ILE A 445 -4.03 -1.39 0.76
N LEU A 446 -5.30 -1.49 1.14
CA LEU A 446 -6.33 -0.48 0.90
C LEU A 446 -6.46 0.47 2.11
N SER A 447 -5.46 1.35 2.28
CA SER A 447 -5.35 2.27 3.43
C SER A 447 -6.53 3.23 3.61
N GLY A 448 -7.35 3.45 2.58
CA GLY A 448 -8.59 4.25 2.69
C GLY A 448 -9.74 3.53 3.39
N SER A 449 -9.64 2.21 3.59
CA SER A 449 -10.70 1.37 4.15
C SER A 449 -10.82 1.49 5.67
N LEU A 450 -12.01 1.19 6.21
CA LEU A 450 -12.21 0.99 7.65
C LEU A 450 -11.84 -0.45 8.01
N ALA A 451 -10.67 -0.64 8.62
CA ALA A 451 -10.25 -1.93 9.14
C ALA A 451 -11.03 -2.28 10.41
N VAL A 452 -11.59 -3.49 10.46
CA VAL A 452 -12.36 -3.98 11.61
C VAL A 452 -11.93 -5.37 12.04
N ASN A 453 -12.00 -5.63 13.33
CA ASN A 453 -11.93 -6.99 13.84
C ASN A 453 -13.34 -7.62 13.78
N PRO A 454 -13.60 -8.62 12.92
CA PRO A 454 -14.93 -9.22 12.77
C PRO A 454 -15.45 -9.92 14.04
N TRP A 455 -14.58 -10.27 14.98
CA TRP A 455 -14.95 -10.90 16.25
C TRP A 455 -15.43 -9.87 17.29
N LYS A 456 -15.11 -8.60 17.10
CA LYS A 456 -15.55 -7.51 17.96
C LYS A 456 -16.80 -6.87 17.37
N THR A 457 -17.96 -7.37 17.80
CA THR A 457 -19.27 -6.90 17.32
C THR A 457 -19.46 -5.39 17.48
N ASP A 458 -18.97 -4.82 18.59
CA ASP A 458 -19.12 -3.39 18.85
C ASP A 458 -18.24 -2.53 17.91
N ASP A 459 -17.02 -2.99 17.58
CA ASP A 459 -16.14 -2.31 16.61
C ASP A 459 -16.76 -2.33 15.19
N MET A 460 -17.33 -3.46 14.77
CA MET A 460 -18.05 -3.54 13.50
C MET A 460 -19.29 -2.64 13.48
N ALA A 461 -20.05 -2.60 14.56
CA ALA A 461 -21.23 -1.72 14.67
C ALA A 461 -20.81 -0.23 14.65
N ALA A 462 -19.70 0.12 15.31
CA ALA A 462 -19.12 1.46 15.25
C ALA A 462 -18.64 1.82 13.84
N ALA A 463 -18.08 0.86 13.08
CA ALA A 463 -17.70 1.07 11.69
C ALA A 463 -18.92 1.31 10.79
N PHE A 464 -20.03 0.59 10.98
CA PHE A 464 -21.29 0.88 10.29
C PHE A 464 -21.80 2.28 10.62
N ALA A 465 -21.80 2.65 11.90
CA ALA A 465 -22.21 3.98 12.33
C ALA A 465 -21.33 5.08 11.71
N LYS A 466 -20.01 4.93 11.77
CA LYS A 466 -19.04 5.86 11.16
C LYS A 466 -19.23 5.97 9.65
N ALA A 467 -19.40 4.85 8.93
CA ALA A 467 -19.65 4.87 7.49
C ALA A 467 -20.97 5.60 7.13
N CYS A 468 -21.98 5.49 8.00
CA CYS A 468 -23.27 6.17 7.82
C CYS A 468 -23.25 7.65 8.19
N SER A 469 -22.38 8.08 9.10
CA SER A 469 -22.23 9.48 9.52
C SER A 469 -21.08 10.20 8.83
N MET A 470 -20.34 9.52 7.95
CA MET A 470 -19.15 10.07 7.29
C MET A 470 -19.51 11.24 6.37
N SER A 471 -18.78 12.34 6.51
CA SER A 471 -18.92 13.51 5.64
C SER A 471 -18.54 13.16 4.20
N TYR A 472 -19.05 13.97 3.24
CA TYR A 472 -18.72 13.81 1.82
C TYR A 472 -17.20 13.84 1.59
N TYR A 473 -16.48 14.76 2.24
CA TYR A 473 -15.04 14.94 2.06
C TYR A 473 -14.23 13.74 2.54
N GLU A 474 -14.53 13.24 3.74
CA GLU A 474 -13.83 12.05 4.27
C GLU A 474 -14.11 10.83 3.39
N LYS A 475 -15.36 10.68 2.94
CA LYS A 475 -15.77 9.60 2.05
C LYS A 475 -15.04 9.65 0.71
N HIS A 476 -14.96 10.83 0.12
CA HIS A 476 -14.26 11.07 -1.14
C HIS A 476 -12.77 10.74 -1.02
N ASN A 477 -12.08 11.25 -0.01
CA ASN A 477 -10.63 11.04 0.16
C ASN A 477 -10.28 9.57 0.38
N ARG A 478 -11.06 8.87 1.22
CA ARG A 478 -10.90 7.43 1.46
C ARG A 478 -11.09 6.62 0.18
N PHE A 479 -12.13 6.93 -0.59
CA PHE A 479 -12.35 6.32 -1.90
C PHE A 479 -11.19 6.61 -2.85
N TYR A 480 -10.79 7.88 -2.96
CA TYR A 480 -9.73 8.33 -3.87
C TYR A 480 -8.38 7.70 -3.55
N MET A 481 -8.03 7.52 -2.27
CA MET A 481 -6.84 6.79 -1.86
C MET A 481 -6.82 5.36 -2.39
N ASN A 482 -7.90 4.61 -2.17
CA ASN A 482 -8.01 3.23 -2.67
C ASN A 482 -8.03 3.19 -4.20
N TYR A 483 -8.77 4.10 -4.83
CA TYR A 483 -8.87 4.18 -6.29
C TYR A 483 -7.52 4.52 -6.92
N LYS A 484 -6.79 5.52 -6.40
CA LYS A 484 -5.45 5.89 -6.87
C LYS A 484 -4.45 4.77 -6.66
N PHE A 485 -4.56 3.99 -5.57
CA PHE A 485 -3.73 2.81 -5.38
C PHE A 485 -3.99 1.76 -6.48
N LEU A 486 -5.26 1.49 -6.80
CA LEU A 486 -5.67 0.49 -7.79
C LEU A 486 -5.41 0.94 -9.24
N VAL A 487 -5.66 2.21 -9.56
CA VAL A 487 -5.55 2.78 -10.92
C VAL A 487 -4.20 3.44 -11.18
N GLY A 488 -3.61 4.11 -10.21
CA GLY A 488 -2.28 4.73 -10.37
C GLY A 488 -1.14 3.73 -10.61
N ARG A 489 -1.43 2.43 -10.44
CA ARG A 489 -0.54 1.32 -10.81
C ARG A 489 -0.87 0.69 -12.16
N SER A 490 -1.93 1.10 -12.87
CA SER A 490 -2.23 0.61 -14.22
C SER A 490 -1.15 0.98 -15.23
N ASP A 491 -0.37 2.03 -14.94
CA ASP A 491 0.81 2.44 -15.72
C ASP A 491 2.08 1.66 -15.33
N ALA A 492 2.00 0.80 -14.30
CA ALA A 492 3.08 -0.08 -13.89
C ALA A 492 2.95 -1.44 -14.56
N THR A 493 4.09 -2.10 -14.81
CA THR A 493 4.16 -3.48 -15.32
C THR A 493 3.20 -4.39 -14.54
N PRO A 494 2.29 -5.15 -15.19
CA PRO A 494 1.35 -6.06 -14.52
C PRO A 494 1.99 -6.94 -13.46
N TRP A 495 1.24 -7.27 -12.40
CA TRP A 495 1.74 -8.07 -11.27
C TRP A 495 2.50 -9.33 -11.70
N GLY A 496 1.94 -10.10 -12.64
CA GLY A 496 2.57 -11.35 -13.05
C GLY A 496 3.86 -11.16 -13.83
N GLU A 497 3.98 -10.10 -14.64
CA GLU A 497 5.22 -9.76 -15.34
C GLU A 497 6.30 -9.25 -14.39
N ARG A 498 5.94 -8.49 -13.35
CA ARG A 498 6.88 -8.11 -12.29
C ARG A 498 7.43 -9.34 -11.59
N LEU A 499 6.56 -10.29 -11.24
CA LEU A 499 6.98 -11.51 -10.58
C LEU A 499 7.87 -12.37 -11.50
N LEU A 500 7.53 -12.48 -12.79
CA LEU A 500 8.36 -13.19 -13.77
C LEU A 500 9.72 -12.54 -13.95
N ALA A 501 9.78 -11.20 -14.01
CA ALA A 501 11.04 -10.47 -14.06
C ALA A 501 11.89 -10.69 -12.80
N ASP A 502 11.27 -10.70 -11.62
CA ASP A 502 11.93 -11.02 -10.35
C ASP A 502 12.48 -12.46 -10.35
N ILE A 503 11.71 -13.42 -10.86
CA ILE A 503 12.12 -14.83 -10.97
C ILE A 503 13.30 -14.98 -11.95
N GLU A 504 13.26 -14.31 -13.11
CA GLU A 504 14.30 -14.40 -14.13
C GLU A 504 15.63 -13.77 -13.68
N ALA A 505 15.56 -12.56 -13.09
CA ALA A 505 16.73 -11.85 -12.57
C ALA A 505 17.50 -12.66 -11.51
N VAL A 506 16.80 -13.60 -10.88
CA VAL A 506 17.30 -14.45 -9.82
C VAL A 506 17.96 -15.71 -10.37
N THR A 507 17.41 -16.28 -11.43
CA THR A 507 17.95 -17.48 -12.08
C THR A 507 19.15 -17.17 -12.98
N ASP A 508 19.27 -15.95 -13.49
CA ASP A 508 20.42 -15.54 -14.32
C ASP A 508 21.69 -15.30 -13.49
N LYS A 509 21.55 -14.87 -12.22
CA LYS A 509 22.69 -14.58 -11.31
C LYS A 509 23.29 -15.82 -10.65
N THR A 510 22.79 -17.02 -10.94
CA THR A 510 23.37 -18.28 -10.46
C THR A 510 24.72 -18.62 -11.09
N GLN A 511 25.19 -17.86 -12.10
CA GLN A 511 26.52 -18.05 -12.71
C GLN A 511 27.65 -17.22 -12.08
N ASP A 512 27.37 -16.12 -11.38
CA ASP A 512 28.40 -15.29 -10.72
C ASP A 512 27.97 -14.89 -9.30
N ALA A 513 28.52 -15.56 -8.30
CA ALA A 513 28.33 -15.16 -6.91
C ALA A 513 29.57 -15.43 -6.04
N SER A 514 30.62 -14.64 -6.26
CA SER A 514 31.52 -14.22 -5.19
C SER A 514 31.21 -12.76 -4.82
N SER A 515 30.39 -12.53 -3.79
CA SER A 515 30.47 -11.31 -2.96
C SER A 515 29.43 -11.27 -1.83
N GLY A 516 29.93 -10.94 -0.63
CA GLY A 516 29.21 -10.21 0.42
C GLY A 516 28.31 -11.03 1.36
N GLU A 517 28.84 -11.40 2.53
CA GLU A 517 27.99 -11.72 3.69
C GLU A 517 27.27 -10.44 4.17
N VAL A 518 25.94 -10.45 4.11
CA VAL A 518 25.11 -9.48 4.83
C VAL A 518 24.68 -10.13 6.15
N VAL A 519 25.10 -9.52 7.26
CA VAL A 519 24.80 -9.95 8.62
C VAL A 519 23.36 -9.57 9.01
N GLN A 520 22.64 -10.52 9.59
CA GLN A 520 21.29 -10.35 10.11
C GLN A 520 21.36 -9.76 11.54
N VAL A 521 20.59 -8.71 11.83
CA VAL A 521 20.52 -8.11 13.18
C VAL A 521 19.11 -8.23 13.75
N GLY A 522 19.00 -9.00 14.85
CA GLY A 522 18.15 -8.75 16.02
C GLY A 522 16.62 -8.87 15.91
N PHE A 523 16.06 -9.89 16.59
CA PHE A 523 14.68 -9.87 17.09
C PHE A 523 14.64 -9.06 18.40
N GLY A 524 13.75 -8.06 18.49
CA GLY A 524 13.53 -7.32 19.73
C GLY A 524 12.16 -6.65 19.80
N PHE A 525 11.35 -7.06 20.77
CA PHE A 525 10.27 -6.22 21.30
C PHE A 525 10.93 -5.10 22.12
N ASP A 526 11.38 -4.04 21.46
CA ASP A 526 12.07 -2.94 22.14
C ASP A 526 11.05 -2.02 22.83
N PHE A 527 10.86 -2.22 24.13
CA PHE A 527 10.66 -1.10 25.03
C PHE A 527 12.04 -0.48 25.31
N ARG A 528 12.37 0.61 24.60
CA ARG A 528 13.56 1.42 24.91
C ARG A 528 13.33 2.16 26.22
N VAL A 529 14.11 1.83 27.24
CA VAL A 529 14.34 2.73 28.38
C VAL A 529 15.17 3.90 27.87
N MET A 530 14.55 5.07 27.72
CA MET A 530 15.25 6.28 27.28
C MET A 530 16.01 6.92 28.44
N ARG A 531 17.33 7.04 28.31
CA ARG A 531 18.18 7.82 29.21
C ARG A 531 18.37 9.21 28.58
N PHE A 532 17.86 10.23 29.23
CA PHE A 532 18.08 11.62 28.82
C PHE A 532 19.44 12.10 29.34
N GLU A 533 20.09 13.01 28.60
CA GLU A 533 21.31 13.67 29.07
C GLU A 533 21.03 14.52 30.32
N SER A 534 22.03 14.68 31.18
CA SER A 534 21.93 15.54 32.37
C SER A 534 21.71 17.00 31.93
N GLY A 535 20.51 17.53 32.17
CA GLY A 535 20.15 18.91 31.79
C GLY A 535 19.01 19.04 30.79
N PHE A 536 18.45 17.94 30.27
CA PHE A 536 17.25 17.96 29.43
C PHE A 536 16.00 18.26 30.27
N VAL A 537 15.49 19.49 30.20
CA VAL A 537 14.40 19.99 31.05
C VAL A 537 13.22 20.50 30.22
N SER A 538 12.04 20.58 30.84
CA SER A 538 10.89 21.24 30.21
C SER A 538 11.20 22.74 30.01
N LEU A 539 10.74 23.31 28.90
CA LEU A 539 10.97 24.72 28.57
C LEU A 539 10.30 25.63 29.62
N ASP A 540 11.11 26.38 30.35
CA ASP A 540 10.63 27.43 31.25
C ASP A 540 10.30 28.70 30.46
N VAL A 541 9.00 28.97 30.32
CA VAL A 541 8.48 30.11 29.56
C VAL A 541 8.86 31.45 30.21
N ASP A 542 8.92 31.52 31.54
CA ASP A 542 9.24 32.76 32.26
C ASP A 542 10.72 33.12 32.08
N ASP A 543 11.60 32.12 32.20
CA ASP A 543 13.03 32.30 31.91
C ASP A 543 13.28 32.66 30.43
N LEU A 544 12.57 32.03 29.50
CA LEU A 544 12.61 32.36 28.08
C LEU A 544 12.19 33.82 27.80
N VAL A 545 11.08 34.26 28.41
CA VAL A 545 10.59 35.65 28.28
C VAL A 545 11.59 36.63 28.90
N LYS A 546 12.22 36.29 30.02
CA LYS A 546 13.24 37.11 30.68
C LYS A 546 14.48 37.27 29.80
N LYS A 547 15.05 36.16 29.31
CA LYS A 547 16.22 36.15 28.41
C LYS A 547 15.95 36.91 27.12
N SER A 548 14.79 36.70 26.51
CA SER A 548 14.42 37.40 25.28
C SER A 548 14.13 38.89 25.50
N THR A 549 13.57 39.31 26.64
CA THR A 549 13.28 40.73 26.89
C THR A 549 14.55 41.55 27.13
N ASN A 550 15.59 40.94 27.71
CA ASN A 550 16.86 41.60 28.00
C ASN A 550 17.77 41.74 26.76
N ALA A 551 17.57 40.91 25.74
CA ALA A 551 18.33 40.97 24.49
C ALA A 551 17.79 42.03 23.52
N SER A 552 18.70 42.76 22.90
CA SER A 552 18.46 43.82 21.91
C SER A 552 18.63 43.36 20.46
N ARG A 553 19.33 42.23 20.24
CA ARG A 553 19.49 41.54 18.95
C ARG A 553 19.05 40.08 19.08
N ARG A 554 17.93 39.72 18.44
CA ARG A 554 17.26 38.42 18.67
C ARG A 554 16.97 37.70 17.36
N LEU A 555 17.30 36.43 17.31
CA LEU A 555 17.04 35.53 16.18
C LEU A 555 16.08 34.41 16.60
N PHE A 556 15.02 34.22 15.83
CA PHE A 556 14.05 33.15 16.01
C PHE A 556 14.07 32.23 14.78
N ILE A 557 14.24 30.93 14.98
CA ILE A 557 14.23 29.91 13.94
C ILE A 557 13.18 28.87 14.33
N LEU A 558 12.10 28.79 13.57
CA LEU A 558 10.94 27.99 13.92
C LEU A 558 10.64 27.00 12.79
N ASP A 559 10.65 25.70 13.05
CA ASP A 559 10.15 24.75 12.07
C ASP A 559 8.64 24.92 11.83
N TYR A 560 8.20 24.64 10.61
CA TYR A 560 6.80 24.69 10.25
C TYR A 560 6.02 23.43 10.66
N GLY A 561 6.46 22.25 10.24
CA GLY A 561 5.70 21.01 10.41
C GLY A 561 5.82 20.48 11.83
N GLY A 562 4.72 20.07 12.47
CA GLY A 562 4.77 19.52 13.84
C GLY A 562 5.24 20.48 14.94
N THR A 563 5.66 21.70 14.57
CA THR A 563 6.08 22.78 15.47
C THR A 563 5.11 23.96 15.44
N LEU A 564 4.92 24.62 14.29
CA LEU A 564 3.96 25.74 14.15
C LEU A 564 2.57 25.30 13.67
N SER A 565 2.48 24.12 13.06
CA SER A 565 1.22 23.53 12.64
C SER A 565 1.17 22.04 12.89
N SER A 566 0.02 21.56 13.35
CA SER A 566 -0.28 20.14 13.44
C SER A 566 -0.60 19.54 12.07
N THR A 567 -0.50 18.22 11.99
CA THR A 567 -1.01 17.41 10.88
C THR A 567 -2.28 16.69 11.34
N ALA A 568 -3.27 16.59 10.47
CA ALA A 568 -4.50 15.83 10.70
C ALA A 568 -4.64 14.75 9.64
N SER A 569 -5.15 13.58 10.02
CA SER A 569 -5.39 12.50 9.06
C SER A 569 -6.41 12.94 8.02
N ILE A 570 -6.16 12.70 6.72
CA ILE A 570 -7.17 12.89 5.67
C ILE A 570 -8.29 11.86 5.75
N LEU A 571 -8.06 10.81 6.53
CA LEU A 571 -9.05 9.82 6.91
C LEU A 571 -9.97 10.33 8.03
N ASP A 572 -9.64 11.45 8.67
CA ASP A 572 -10.47 12.11 9.66
C ASP A 572 -11.21 13.30 9.04
N GLU A 573 -12.38 13.65 9.56
CA GLU A 573 -13.23 14.69 9.01
C GLU A 573 -12.52 16.03 8.85
N GLU A 574 -11.77 16.44 9.87
CA GLU A 574 -11.05 17.71 9.87
C GLU A 574 -9.98 17.74 8.77
N GLY A 575 -9.13 16.71 8.68
CA GLY A 575 -8.09 16.65 7.64
C GLY A 575 -8.68 16.49 6.23
N ALA A 576 -9.82 15.81 6.11
CA ALA A 576 -10.49 15.62 4.83
C ALA A 576 -11.04 16.93 4.23
N GLN A 577 -11.67 17.76 5.06
CA GLN A 577 -12.16 19.08 4.65
C GLN A 577 -11.03 19.98 4.17
N TYR A 578 -9.88 19.97 4.86
CA TYR A 578 -8.72 20.75 4.45
C TYR A 578 -8.11 20.26 3.13
N SER A 579 -7.99 18.94 2.95
CA SER A 579 -7.51 18.35 1.68
C SER A 579 -8.34 18.84 0.49
N TYR A 580 -9.67 18.74 0.61
CA TYR A 580 -10.57 19.11 -0.48
C TYR A 580 -10.56 20.61 -0.80
N ARG A 581 -10.45 21.48 0.22
CA ARG A 581 -10.35 22.93 0.01
C ARG A 581 -9.01 23.34 -0.62
N GLY A 582 -7.92 22.61 -0.35
CA GLY A 582 -6.60 22.86 -0.95
C GLY A 582 -6.55 22.53 -2.44
N GLU A 583 -7.30 21.53 -2.89
CA GLU A 583 -7.45 21.17 -4.31
C GLU A 583 -8.37 22.12 -5.09
N CYS A 584 -9.20 22.89 -4.38
CA CYS A 584 -10.21 23.77 -4.98
C CYS A 584 -9.85 25.26 -4.80
N ALA A 585 -8.72 25.68 -5.39
CA ALA A 585 -8.51 27.08 -5.76
C ALA A 585 -9.08 27.31 -7.17
N ASP A 586 -10.38 27.66 -7.20
CA ASP A 586 -11.06 28.53 -8.17
C ASP A 586 -11.51 28.12 -9.60
N GLN A 587 -11.48 26.85 -10.06
CA GLN A 587 -12.10 26.54 -11.39
C GLN A 587 -12.97 25.28 -11.57
N VAL A 588 -12.99 24.31 -10.64
CA VAL A 588 -13.62 23.00 -10.94
C VAL A 588 -15.13 22.91 -10.61
N LEU A 589 -15.69 23.88 -9.89
CA LEU A 589 -17.10 23.80 -9.44
C LEU A 589 -18.15 24.18 -10.50
N GLN A 590 -17.76 24.57 -11.72
CA GLN A 590 -18.72 24.93 -12.78
C GLN A 590 -18.76 24.00 -14.00
N THR A 591 -17.85 23.04 -14.12
CA THR A 591 -17.82 22.11 -15.26
C THR A 591 -17.44 20.70 -14.80
N PHE A 592 -18.34 20.04 -14.08
CA PHE A 592 -18.37 18.58 -14.07
C PHE A 592 -19.05 18.11 -15.37
N ASP A 593 -18.35 18.28 -16.49
CA ASP A 593 -18.66 17.62 -17.75
C ASP A 593 -17.69 16.44 -17.92
N VAL A 594 -18.22 15.26 -18.22
CA VAL A 594 -17.53 13.95 -18.11
C VAL A 594 -16.63 13.67 -19.33
N SER A 595 -16.37 14.68 -20.17
CA SER A 595 -15.68 14.55 -21.46
C SER A 595 -14.16 14.79 -21.43
N ASP A 596 -13.61 15.46 -20.42
CA ASP A 596 -12.16 15.71 -20.35
C ASP A 596 -11.43 14.59 -19.60
N ARG A 597 -11.16 13.50 -20.30
CA ARG A 597 -10.37 12.36 -19.78
C ARG A 597 -9.00 12.14 -20.43
N TYR A 598 -8.50 13.07 -21.24
CA TYR A 598 -7.16 12.96 -21.80
C TYR A 598 -6.43 14.31 -21.82
N GLY A 599 -5.31 14.40 -21.12
CA GLY A 599 -4.23 15.34 -21.49
C GLY A 599 -3.95 16.53 -20.57
N GLY A 600 -4.39 16.53 -19.31
CA GLY A 600 -3.91 17.50 -18.32
C GLY A 600 -3.03 16.80 -17.28
N GLU A 601 -1.70 16.88 -17.42
CA GLU A 601 -0.82 16.63 -16.28
C GLU A 601 -1.26 17.56 -15.14
N CYS A 602 -1.90 16.99 -14.12
CA CYS A 602 -2.32 17.72 -12.93
C CYS A 602 -1.06 18.11 -12.14
N THR A 603 -0.41 19.18 -12.58
CA THR A 603 0.71 19.84 -11.94
C THR A 603 0.20 20.72 -10.79
N VAL A 604 -0.41 20.09 -9.78
CA VAL A 604 -0.85 20.80 -8.56
C VAL A 604 -0.54 19.94 -7.32
N GLN A 605 0.76 19.76 -7.05
CA GLN A 605 1.29 19.17 -5.80
C GLN A 605 1.46 20.21 -4.68
N SER A 606 0.66 21.28 -4.65
CA SER A 606 0.83 22.35 -3.65
C SER A 606 0.05 22.07 -2.37
N ALA A 607 0.80 21.89 -1.28
CA ALA A 607 0.40 21.97 0.14
C ALA A 607 -0.07 20.70 0.90
N ALA A 608 -0.32 19.56 0.27
CA ALA A 608 -0.70 18.33 0.99
C ALA A 608 0.41 17.27 1.00
N ARG A 609 0.85 16.83 2.19
CA ARG A 609 1.56 15.54 2.34
C ARG A 609 0.53 14.43 2.06
N TYR A 610 0.32 14.06 0.80
CA TYR A 610 -0.62 12.99 0.39
C TYR A 610 -0.17 11.56 0.78
N ILE A 611 0.65 11.48 1.82
CA ILE A 611 1.83 10.62 1.86
C ILE A 611 1.70 9.77 3.12
N ASP A 612 1.66 10.36 4.31
CA ASP A 612 1.36 9.65 5.56
C ASP A 612 -0.14 9.50 5.86
N GLY A 613 -0.99 9.83 4.89
CA GLY A 613 -2.42 9.98 5.10
C GLY A 613 -2.78 11.15 6.03
N LYS A 614 -1.88 12.12 6.23
CA LYS A 614 -2.13 13.33 7.02
C LYS A 614 -1.91 14.61 6.21
N VAL A 615 -2.89 15.48 6.20
CA VAL A 615 -2.77 16.85 5.67
C VAL A 615 -2.27 17.78 6.77
N ARG A 616 -1.30 18.63 6.42
CA ARG A 616 -0.85 19.68 7.31
C ARG A 616 -1.91 20.77 7.35
N LYS A 617 -2.34 21.16 8.56
CA LYS A 617 -3.29 22.25 8.71
C LYS A 617 -2.63 23.58 8.28
N PRO A 618 -3.42 24.57 7.83
CA PRO A 618 -2.92 25.93 7.75
C PRO A 618 -2.58 26.44 9.17
N ILE A 619 -1.68 27.41 9.27
CA ILE A 619 -1.38 28.06 10.56
C ILE A 619 -2.65 28.73 11.11
N SER A 620 -2.88 28.63 12.42
CA SER A 620 -4.01 29.30 13.06
C SER A 620 -3.85 30.83 12.99
N ASP A 621 -4.98 31.55 13.09
CA ASP A 621 -4.97 33.01 13.13
C ASP A 621 -4.17 33.54 14.34
N GLU A 622 -4.18 32.80 15.44
CA GLU A 622 -3.36 33.09 16.62
C GLU A 622 -1.86 32.96 16.32
N THR A 623 -1.43 31.85 15.70
CA THR A 623 -0.03 31.66 15.27
C THR A 623 0.39 32.77 14.32
N ARG A 624 -0.46 33.11 13.34
CA ARG A 624 -0.23 34.20 12.39
C ARG A 624 -0.09 35.55 13.11
N ALA A 625 -0.94 35.84 14.09
CA ALA A 625 -0.88 37.07 14.89
C ALA A 625 0.38 37.15 15.77
N ASN A 626 0.79 36.03 16.37
CA ASN A 626 2.00 35.93 17.17
C ASN A 626 3.25 36.17 16.30
N LEU A 627 3.34 35.52 15.13
CA LEU A 627 4.42 35.75 14.17
C LEU A 627 4.46 37.20 13.68
N LYS A 628 3.31 37.80 13.32
CA LYS A 628 3.22 39.23 12.96
C LYS A 628 3.75 40.12 14.09
N THR A 629 3.44 39.78 15.34
CA THR A 629 3.89 40.54 16.51
C THR A 629 5.40 40.45 16.70
N LEU A 630 5.96 39.25 16.58
CA LEU A 630 7.41 39.03 16.68
C LEU A 630 8.16 39.74 15.54
N CYS A 631 7.68 39.65 14.30
CA CYS A 631 8.29 40.29 13.13
C CYS A 631 8.14 41.83 13.13
N ALA A 632 7.16 42.36 13.86
CA ALA A 632 6.98 43.80 13.99
C ALA A 632 8.01 44.46 14.93
N ASP A 633 8.76 43.71 15.74
CA ASP A 633 9.81 44.24 16.61
C ASP A 633 11.14 44.40 15.84
N PRO A 634 11.73 45.62 15.74
CA PRO A 634 12.97 45.86 15.00
C PRO A 634 14.20 45.21 15.64
N CYS A 635 14.09 44.68 16.85
CA CYS A 635 15.13 43.88 17.50
C CYS A 635 15.10 42.40 17.06
N ASN A 636 14.09 41.97 16.30
CA ASN A 636 13.88 40.57 15.93
C ASN A 636 14.19 40.32 14.45
N ILE A 637 14.87 39.21 14.19
CA ILE A 637 14.94 38.55 12.90
C ILE A 637 14.29 37.18 13.07
N VAL A 638 13.31 36.86 12.23
CA VAL A 638 12.52 35.63 12.35
C VAL A 638 12.61 34.84 11.05
N PHE A 639 12.92 33.55 11.17
CA PHE A 639 12.94 32.56 10.10
C PHE A 639 11.97 31.43 10.40
N VAL A 640 11.20 31.02 9.39
CA VAL A 640 10.46 29.76 9.41
C VAL A 640 11.13 28.78 8.46
N THR A 641 11.44 27.58 8.95
CA THR A 641 12.06 26.50 8.17
C THR A 641 11.02 25.44 7.81
N SER A 642 11.15 24.80 6.65
CA SER A 642 10.28 23.68 6.27
C SER A 642 10.87 22.81 5.18
N ASN A 643 10.47 21.54 5.16
CA ASN A 643 10.71 20.61 4.05
C ASN A 643 9.69 20.78 2.90
N THR A 644 8.79 21.75 2.99
CA THR A 644 7.70 21.97 2.00
C THR A 644 8.16 22.86 0.84
N GLN A 645 7.49 22.71 -0.31
CA GLN A 645 7.71 23.55 -1.51
C GLN A 645 7.48 25.04 -1.26
N ARG A 646 8.20 25.88 -2.03
CA ARG A 646 8.12 27.36 -1.97
C ARG A 646 6.69 27.89 -2.07
N ALA A 647 5.91 27.43 -3.06
CA ALA A 647 4.55 27.93 -3.30
C ALA A 647 3.60 27.73 -2.09
N ALA A 648 3.73 26.59 -1.39
CA ALA A 648 2.93 26.31 -0.22
C ALA A 648 3.32 27.20 0.97
N LEU A 649 4.62 27.45 1.17
CA LEU A 649 5.13 28.37 2.18
C LEU A 649 4.67 29.81 1.93
N GLU A 650 4.66 30.26 0.67
CA GLU A 650 4.20 31.62 0.34
C GLU A 650 2.72 31.81 0.57
N THR A 651 1.90 30.83 0.20
CA THR A 651 0.47 30.87 0.47
C THR A 651 0.19 31.02 1.97
N GLN A 652 0.97 30.34 2.82
CA GLN A 652 0.78 30.36 4.26
C GLN A 652 1.38 31.57 4.96
N PHE A 653 2.61 31.97 4.61
CA PHE A 653 3.41 32.93 5.35
C PHE A 653 3.71 34.23 4.59
N GLY A 654 3.49 34.28 3.27
CA GLY A 654 3.86 35.42 2.41
C GLY A 654 3.17 36.73 2.78
N SER A 655 2.00 36.67 3.43
CA SER A 655 1.28 37.85 3.94
C SER A 655 1.85 38.45 5.23
N ILE A 656 2.85 37.81 5.86
CA ILE A 656 3.46 38.28 7.11
C ILE A 656 4.67 39.17 6.78
N PRO A 657 4.62 40.49 7.08
CA PRO A 657 5.74 41.38 6.78
C PRO A 657 6.94 41.04 7.66
N ASN A 658 8.15 41.26 7.12
CA ASN A 658 9.44 41.02 7.79
C ASN A 658 9.74 39.56 8.18
N LEU A 659 8.93 38.58 7.73
CA LEU A 659 9.19 37.16 7.94
C LEU A 659 10.05 36.58 6.82
N ASN A 660 11.13 35.89 7.20
CA ASN A 660 12.02 35.17 6.29
C ASN A 660 11.66 33.69 6.27
N LEU A 661 11.84 33.03 5.11
CA LEU A 661 11.43 31.64 4.91
C LEU A 661 12.60 30.80 4.40
N ILE A 662 12.67 29.55 4.85
CA ILE A 662 13.58 28.52 4.33
C ILE A 662 12.72 27.35 3.87
N ALA A 663 12.73 27.07 2.57
CA ALA A 663 11.92 26.03 1.93
C ALA A 663 12.77 24.82 1.54
N GLU A 664 12.07 23.70 1.27
CA GLU A 664 12.64 22.52 0.62
C GLU A 664 13.94 22.03 1.28
N ASN A 665 13.90 21.86 2.61
CA ASN A 665 15.00 21.38 3.43
C ASN A 665 16.28 22.23 3.28
N GLY A 666 16.14 23.55 3.19
CA GLY A 666 17.28 24.46 3.12
C GLY A 666 17.78 24.78 1.72
N LEU A 667 17.13 24.27 0.67
CA LEU A 667 17.53 24.59 -0.71
C LEU A 667 17.26 26.05 -1.07
N PHE A 668 16.14 26.61 -0.61
CA PHE A 668 15.73 27.96 -0.97
C PHE A 668 15.51 28.82 0.26
N ILE A 669 16.06 30.04 0.23
CA ILE A 669 15.86 31.06 1.26
C ILE A 669 15.15 32.25 0.65
N ARG A 670 14.05 32.69 1.28
CA ARG A 670 13.42 33.96 0.97
C ARG A 670 13.67 34.96 2.08
N LYS A 671 14.28 36.08 1.69
CA LYS A 671 14.44 37.23 2.56
C LYS A 671 13.19 38.12 2.55
N ALA A 672 12.78 38.60 3.72
CA ALA A 672 11.66 39.51 3.84
C ALA A 672 11.90 40.86 3.12
N GLY A 673 10.86 41.38 2.47
CA GLY A 673 10.93 42.61 1.66
C GLY A 673 11.43 42.42 0.23
N LYS A 674 11.91 41.21 -0.11
CA LYS A 674 12.17 40.77 -1.48
C LYS A 674 11.13 39.71 -1.88
N GLY A 675 10.68 39.76 -3.14
CA GLY A 675 9.75 38.78 -3.70
C GLY A 675 10.43 37.48 -4.17
N ASP A 676 11.74 37.52 -4.38
CA ASP A 676 12.47 36.42 -5.03
C ASP A 676 13.09 35.45 -4.00
N TRP A 677 13.08 34.17 -4.35
CA TRP A 677 13.73 33.09 -3.60
C TRP A 677 15.19 32.93 -4.07
N GLU A 678 16.13 32.86 -3.13
CA GLU A 678 17.55 32.66 -3.37
C GLU A 678 17.88 31.15 -3.21
N CYS A 679 18.56 30.51 -4.18
CA CYS A 679 19.04 29.13 -4.00
C CYS A 679 20.32 29.11 -3.15
N VAL A 680 20.43 28.14 -2.25
CA VAL A 680 21.66 27.82 -1.49
C VAL A 680 22.61 26.94 -2.33
N CYS A 681 22.36 26.84 -3.63
CA CYS A 681 23.06 26.04 -4.62
C CYS A 681 23.46 26.91 -5.83
N ASP A 682 24.54 26.57 -6.53
CA ASP A 682 24.89 27.24 -7.81
C ASP A 682 23.97 26.72 -8.92
N ASP A 683 23.20 27.61 -9.55
CA ASP A 683 22.19 27.24 -10.56
C ASP A 683 22.79 26.52 -11.77
N ASP A 684 24.06 26.79 -12.08
CA ASP A 684 24.82 26.21 -13.19
C ASP A 684 25.25 24.74 -12.93
N LYS A 685 25.06 24.21 -11.71
CA LYS A 685 25.42 22.83 -11.30
C LYS A 685 24.23 21.94 -10.95
N ARG A 686 23.01 22.33 -11.32
CA ARG A 686 21.80 21.54 -11.05
C ARG A 686 21.70 20.33 -11.99
N THR A 687 22.36 19.24 -11.64
CA THR A 687 22.06 17.92 -12.19
C THR A 687 21.15 17.21 -11.19
N PHE A 688 19.84 17.27 -11.42
CA PHE A 688 18.88 16.36 -10.74
C PHE A 688 18.86 14.99 -11.43
N ASP A 689 19.90 14.67 -12.18
CA ASP A 689 20.02 13.45 -12.98
C ASP A 689 19.94 12.21 -12.07
N TRP A 690 20.51 12.28 -10.86
CA TRP A 690 20.37 11.26 -9.82
C TRP A 690 18.92 10.97 -9.43
N LYS A 691 18.03 11.96 -9.58
CA LYS A 691 16.65 11.89 -9.09
C LYS A 691 15.82 10.96 -9.95
N ASP A 692 15.93 11.02 -11.27
CA ASP A 692 15.19 10.11 -12.14
C ASP A 692 15.65 8.66 -11.94
N ASP A 693 16.95 8.45 -11.73
CA ASP A 693 17.53 7.13 -11.46
C ASP A 693 17.08 6.59 -10.10
N ALA A 694 17.23 7.39 -9.03
CA ALA A 694 16.78 7.03 -7.69
C ALA A 694 15.26 6.79 -7.65
N LYS A 695 14.47 7.60 -8.36
CA LYS A 695 13.01 7.47 -8.46
C LYS A 695 12.62 6.16 -9.12
N ARG A 696 13.32 5.70 -10.16
CA ARG A 696 13.07 4.39 -10.78
C ARG A 696 13.29 3.26 -9.78
N VAL A 697 14.40 3.29 -9.03
CA VAL A 697 14.68 2.29 -7.99
C VAL A 697 13.66 2.35 -6.86
N MET A 698 13.44 3.52 -6.25
CA MET A 698 12.50 3.70 -5.14
C MET A 698 11.06 3.32 -5.52
N ARG A 699 10.63 3.54 -6.76
CA ARG A 699 9.32 3.09 -7.27
C ARG A 699 9.20 1.57 -7.27
N ALA A 700 10.24 0.83 -7.65
CA ALA A 700 10.22 -0.63 -7.60
C ALA A 700 10.05 -1.14 -6.16
N TYR A 701 10.71 -0.51 -5.19
CA TYR A 701 10.56 -0.84 -3.77
C TYR A 701 9.18 -0.49 -3.22
N ALA A 702 8.62 0.65 -3.61
CA ALA A 702 7.25 1.05 -3.26
C ALA A 702 6.19 0.13 -3.89
N ALA A 703 6.45 -0.41 -5.08
CA ALA A 703 5.53 -1.33 -5.75
C ALA A 703 5.42 -2.67 -4.98
N ARG A 704 6.55 -3.21 -4.50
CA ARG A 704 6.63 -4.51 -3.81
C ARG A 704 6.45 -4.47 -2.29
N THR A 705 6.59 -3.30 -1.67
CA THR A 705 6.41 -3.16 -0.22
C THR A 705 5.01 -2.63 0.08
N ASN A 706 4.10 -3.52 0.50
CA ASN A 706 2.72 -3.15 0.79
C ASN A 706 2.66 -2.04 1.85
N GLY A 707 1.85 -1.01 1.61
CA GLY A 707 1.69 0.14 2.51
C GLY A 707 2.75 1.22 2.38
N SER A 708 3.80 1.05 1.57
CA SER A 708 4.79 2.11 1.33
C SER A 708 4.48 2.93 0.09
N PHE A 709 5.05 4.12 0.01
CA PHE A 709 4.87 5.05 -1.10
C PHE A 709 6.09 5.95 -1.29
N LEU A 710 6.17 6.54 -2.48
CA LEU A 710 7.22 7.48 -2.86
C LEU A 710 6.67 8.91 -2.87
N VAL A 711 7.43 9.82 -2.27
CA VAL A 711 7.24 11.27 -2.35
C VAL A 711 8.31 11.86 -3.22
N GLU A 712 7.90 12.80 -4.06
CA GLU A 712 8.81 13.61 -4.83
C GLU A 712 8.70 15.07 -4.38
N ASN A 713 9.77 15.57 -3.75
CA ASN A 713 9.98 16.98 -3.49
C ASN A 713 10.91 17.56 -4.56
N ALA A 714 11.12 18.87 -4.66
CA ALA A 714 12.00 19.42 -5.69
C ALA A 714 13.45 18.91 -5.55
N ALA A 715 13.98 18.90 -4.32
CA ALA A 715 15.37 18.55 -3.99
C ALA A 715 15.54 17.18 -3.31
N SER A 716 14.46 16.45 -3.07
CA SER A 716 14.50 15.15 -2.39
C SER A 716 13.45 14.16 -2.89
N LEU A 717 13.73 12.88 -2.69
CA LEU A 717 12.82 11.76 -2.85
C LEU A 717 12.70 11.04 -1.52
N LEU A 718 11.48 10.78 -1.05
CA LEU A 718 11.23 10.08 0.22
C LEU A 718 10.46 8.79 -0.03
N TYR A 719 11.05 7.67 0.33
CA TYR A 719 10.41 6.37 0.42
C TYR A 719 9.93 6.17 1.87
N ASP A 720 8.62 6.15 2.08
CA ASP A 720 8.02 6.05 3.41
C ASP A 720 7.26 4.73 3.51
N TYR A 721 7.61 3.95 4.52
CA TYR A 721 7.10 2.62 4.79
C TYR A 721 6.46 2.52 6.19
N ARG A 722 6.08 3.66 6.80
CA ARG A 722 5.46 3.68 8.14
C ARG A 722 4.13 2.92 8.20
N ASN A 723 3.43 2.84 7.08
CA ASN A 723 2.16 2.11 6.95
C ASN A 723 2.38 0.65 6.47
N SER A 724 3.62 0.23 6.27
CA SER A 724 3.98 -1.15 5.93
C SER A 724 4.13 -2.03 7.17
N ASP A 725 4.24 -3.34 6.96
CA ASP A 725 4.76 -4.23 8.00
C ASP A 725 6.14 -3.74 8.46
N GLN A 726 6.32 -3.54 9.77
CA GLN A 726 7.50 -2.87 10.30
C GLN A 726 8.78 -3.67 10.08
N GLU A 727 8.72 -5.01 10.18
CA GLU A 727 9.87 -5.88 9.96
C GLU A 727 10.23 -5.88 8.47
N TYR A 728 9.24 -6.07 7.60
CA TYR A 728 9.46 -6.09 6.17
C TYR A 728 9.93 -4.74 5.62
N GLY A 729 9.30 -3.65 6.04
CA GLY A 729 9.68 -2.30 5.64
C GLY A 729 11.12 -1.96 6.04
N GLU A 730 11.56 -2.43 7.20
CA GLU A 730 12.94 -2.23 7.64
C GLU A 730 13.95 -3.00 6.78
N ILE A 731 13.64 -4.26 6.45
CA ILE A 731 14.44 -5.08 5.53
C ILE A 731 14.54 -4.39 4.16
N GLN A 732 13.42 -3.91 3.63
CA GLN A 732 13.37 -3.21 2.34
C GLN A 732 14.14 -1.88 2.38
N SER A 733 14.09 -1.15 3.50
CA SER A 733 14.81 0.12 3.67
C SER A 733 16.33 -0.03 3.61
N LEU A 734 16.86 -1.08 4.25
CA LEU A 734 18.29 -1.38 4.29
C LEU A 734 18.82 -1.64 2.90
N GLU A 735 18.07 -2.42 2.14
CA GLU A 735 18.46 -2.76 0.78
C GLU A 735 18.34 -1.58 -0.17
N LEU A 736 17.21 -0.86 -0.08
CA LEU A 736 17.01 0.34 -0.89
C LEU A 736 18.20 1.29 -0.71
N CYS A 737 18.69 1.45 0.52
CA CYS A 737 19.91 2.23 0.77
C CYS A 737 21.14 1.64 0.08
N ALA A 738 21.34 0.32 0.11
CA ALA A 738 22.47 -0.33 -0.55
C ALA A 738 22.46 -0.10 -2.07
N GLN A 739 21.30 -0.20 -2.73
CA GLN A 739 21.19 0.07 -4.17
C GLN A 739 21.30 1.55 -4.52
N LEU A 740 20.71 2.41 -3.70
CA LEU A 740 20.81 3.86 -3.89
C LEU A 740 22.24 4.35 -3.74
N ARG A 741 23.10 3.69 -2.95
CA ARG A 741 24.53 4.05 -2.82
C ARG A 741 25.21 4.14 -4.18
N HIS A 742 24.96 3.19 -5.08
CA HIS A 742 25.52 3.20 -6.43
C HIS A 742 25.06 4.38 -7.29
N ILE A 743 23.87 4.92 -7.02
CA ILE A 743 23.34 6.09 -7.72
C ILE A 743 23.93 7.38 -7.13
N VAL A 744 24.14 7.43 -5.81
CA VAL A 744 24.66 8.62 -5.13
C VAL A 744 26.20 8.67 -5.04
N GLU A 745 26.90 7.65 -5.53
CA GLU A 745 28.37 7.57 -5.59
C GLU A 745 29.01 8.74 -6.35
N SER A 746 28.28 9.40 -7.26
CA SER A 746 28.71 10.63 -7.94
C SER A 746 28.96 11.81 -6.99
N GLY A 747 28.50 11.72 -5.73
CA GLY A 747 28.63 12.75 -4.70
C GLY A 747 27.60 13.87 -4.79
N GLU A 748 26.68 13.80 -5.76
CA GLU A 748 25.64 14.82 -5.99
C GLU A 748 24.46 14.70 -5.00
N ALA A 749 24.26 13.52 -4.41
CA ALA A 749 23.15 13.26 -3.49
C ALA A 749 23.62 12.51 -2.23
N THR A 750 22.81 12.58 -1.17
CA THR A 750 23.05 11.90 0.10
C THR A 750 21.80 11.16 0.54
N ILE A 751 22.00 9.97 1.12
CA ILE A 751 20.92 9.11 1.62
C ILE A 751 20.80 9.30 3.13
N ASN A 752 19.60 9.63 3.60
CA ASN A 752 19.22 9.60 5.00
C ASN A 752 18.23 8.44 5.23
N ARG A 753 18.55 7.54 6.15
CA ARG A 753 17.65 6.44 6.55
C ARG A 753 17.31 6.59 8.02
N ALA A 754 16.01 6.58 8.30
CA ALA A 754 15.48 6.55 9.65
C ALA A 754 14.38 5.50 9.78
N LYS A 755 13.91 5.26 11.01
CA LYS A 755 12.84 4.30 11.26
C LYS A 755 11.55 4.75 10.57
N GLY A 756 11.16 4.03 9.53
CA GLY A 756 9.93 4.28 8.77
C GLY A 756 10.12 5.02 7.45
N TYR A 757 11.31 5.53 7.12
CA TYR A 757 11.56 6.15 5.83
C TYR A 757 13.03 6.12 5.36
N VAL A 758 13.22 6.26 4.05
CA VAL A 758 14.49 6.53 3.38
C VAL A 758 14.33 7.78 2.53
N GLU A 759 15.13 8.81 2.79
CA GLU A 759 15.17 10.04 1.99
C GLU A 759 16.47 10.12 1.20
N VAL A 760 16.39 10.41 -0.10
CA VAL A 760 17.52 10.81 -0.93
C VAL A 760 17.38 12.30 -1.19
N HIS A 761 18.38 13.09 -0.84
CA HIS A 761 18.35 14.54 -1.03
C HIS A 761 19.66 15.05 -1.63
N GLN A 762 19.61 16.23 -2.25
CA GLN A 762 20.80 16.88 -2.81
C GLN A 762 21.91 17.01 -1.75
N SER A 763 23.14 16.65 -2.13
CA SER A 763 24.33 16.80 -1.29
C SER A 763 24.64 18.28 -1.05
N GLY A 764 25.12 18.61 0.15
CA GLY A 764 25.44 19.98 0.57
C GLY A 764 24.22 20.86 0.90
N VAL A 765 22.99 20.32 0.83
CA VAL A 765 21.76 21.07 1.11
C VAL A 765 21.06 20.48 2.33
N SER A 766 20.84 21.30 3.36
CA SER A 766 20.02 20.95 4.54
C SER A 766 19.53 22.21 5.28
N LYS A 767 18.48 22.08 6.12
CA LYS A 767 18.08 23.16 7.04
C LYS A 767 19.25 23.70 7.85
N ALA A 768 20.11 22.81 8.35
CA ALA A 768 21.27 23.17 9.16
C ALA A 768 22.28 24.03 8.37
N VAL A 769 22.56 23.67 7.12
CA VAL A 769 23.44 24.44 6.24
C VAL A 769 22.87 25.84 5.97
N ALA A 770 21.58 25.93 5.66
CA ALA A 770 20.90 27.20 5.46
C ALA A 770 20.93 28.10 6.71
N VAL A 771 20.74 27.51 7.90
CA VAL A 771 20.83 28.24 9.18
C VAL A 771 22.26 28.69 9.49
N SER A 772 23.27 27.85 9.24
CA SER A 772 24.68 28.23 9.38
C SER A 772 25.06 29.38 8.46
N LEU A 773 24.55 29.38 7.21
CA LEU A 773 24.71 30.48 6.27
C LEU A 773 24.09 31.78 6.83
N VAL A 774 22.87 31.72 7.38
CA VAL A 774 22.23 32.88 8.03
C VAL A 774 23.07 33.41 9.19
N LEU A 775 23.54 32.55 10.10
CA LEU A 775 24.34 32.96 11.26
C LEU A 775 25.66 33.64 10.86
N LYS A 776 26.34 33.10 9.84
CA LYS A 776 27.59 33.67 9.33
C LYS A 776 27.36 35.01 8.62
N VAL A 777 26.30 35.16 7.83
CA VAL A 777 25.91 36.46 7.23
C VAL A 777 25.59 37.50 8.31
N LEU A 778 24.91 37.10 9.39
CA LEU A 778 24.64 38.02 10.51
C LEU A 778 25.94 38.48 11.18
N LYS A 779 26.88 37.56 11.42
CA LYS A 779 28.20 37.88 12.01
C LYS A 779 29.04 38.81 11.15
N GLU A 780 29.05 38.61 9.83
CA GLU A 780 29.93 39.34 8.91
C GLU A 780 29.34 40.69 8.44
N GLN A 781 28.02 40.76 8.21
CA GLN A 781 27.40 41.90 7.51
C GLN A 781 26.37 42.69 8.34
N VAL A 782 25.97 42.19 9.51
CA VAL A 782 24.97 42.85 10.38
C VAL A 782 25.52 43.07 11.78
N ASP A 783 25.30 42.12 12.67
CA ASP A 783 25.85 42.00 14.03
C ASP A 783 25.42 40.62 14.58
N VAL A 784 26.15 40.11 15.57
CA VAL A 784 25.83 38.81 16.17
C VAL A 784 24.59 38.92 17.07
N PRO A 785 23.62 37.98 16.99
CA PRO A 785 22.49 37.96 17.91
C PRO A 785 22.95 37.70 19.36
N GLU A 786 22.32 38.38 20.33
CA GLU A 786 22.53 38.14 21.76
C GLU A 786 21.67 36.97 22.27
N PHE A 787 20.56 36.71 21.57
CA PHE A 787 19.61 35.65 21.88
C PHE A 787 19.18 34.89 20.62
N VAL A 788 19.19 33.57 20.69
CA VAL A 788 18.71 32.66 19.63
C VAL A 788 17.71 31.66 20.23
N LEU A 789 16.52 31.58 19.64
CA LEU A 789 15.55 30.51 19.90
C LEU A 789 15.39 29.64 18.66
N VAL A 790 15.62 28.34 18.80
CA VAL A 790 15.38 27.33 17.75
C VAL A 790 14.35 26.32 18.24
N VAL A 791 13.31 26.07 17.47
CA VAL A 791 12.28 25.08 17.80
C VAL A 791 12.04 24.15 16.62
N GLY A 792 12.00 22.84 16.87
CA GLY A 792 11.79 21.81 15.85
C GLY A 792 11.16 20.51 16.38
N ASP A 793 10.66 19.64 15.48
CA ASP A 793 9.91 18.42 15.82
C ASP A 793 10.47 17.14 15.21
N ASP A 794 11.41 17.21 14.27
CA ASP A 794 11.89 16.05 13.51
C ASP A 794 13.42 15.89 13.54
N GLU A 795 13.93 14.85 12.88
CA GLU A 795 15.36 14.54 12.83
C GLU A 795 16.17 15.60 12.06
N SER A 796 15.55 16.28 11.09
CA SER A 796 16.25 17.32 10.31
C SER A 796 16.59 18.54 11.14
N ASP A 797 15.81 18.81 12.20
CA ASP A 797 16.05 19.91 13.14
C ASP A 797 17.18 19.62 14.13
N GLU A 798 17.53 18.35 14.36
CA GLU A 798 18.64 17.95 15.24
C GLU A 798 19.97 18.54 14.77
N LYS A 799 20.22 18.49 13.47
CA LYS A 799 21.42 19.09 12.85
C LYS A 799 21.41 20.62 12.97
N VAL A 800 20.22 21.25 13.00
CA VAL A 800 20.08 22.70 13.22
C VAL A 800 20.47 23.07 14.64
N PHE A 801 20.02 22.29 15.64
CA PHE A 801 20.40 22.50 17.04
C PHE A 801 21.91 22.39 17.22
N GLN A 802 22.53 21.36 16.65
CA GLN A 802 23.99 21.16 16.70
C GLN A 802 24.74 22.32 16.04
N ALA A 803 24.32 22.77 14.86
CA ALA A 803 24.95 23.87 14.15
C ALA A 803 24.92 25.18 14.96
N VAL A 804 23.81 25.45 15.65
CA VAL A 804 23.65 26.66 16.46
C VAL A 804 24.49 26.59 17.74
N HIS A 805 24.57 25.43 18.39
CA HIS A 805 25.46 25.24 19.55
C HIS A 805 26.93 25.39 19.16
N ALA A 806 27.36 24.78 18.05
CA ALA A 806 28.73 24.90 17.54
C ALA A 806 29.10 26.35 17.19
N PHE A 807 28.15 27.13 16.64
CA PHE A 807 28.35 28.56 16.41
C PHE A 807 28.51 29.33 17.73
N ALA A 808 27.68 29.02 18.73
CA ALA A 808 27.69 29.69 20.03
C ALA A 808 28.97 29.44 20.85
N GLU A 809 29.52 28.22 20.78
CA GLU A 809 30.80 27.89 21.42
C GLU A 809 31.96 28.76 20.92
N ASN A 810 31.89 29.20 19.66
CA ASN A 810 32.91 30.01 19.01
C ASN A 810 32.60 31.52 19.01
N GLU A 811 31.47 31.94 19.58
CA GLU A 811 31.02 33.33 19.52
C GLU A 811 30.47 33.83 20.86
N PRO A 812 31.32 34.46 21.70
CA PRO A 812 30.96 34.85 23.06
C PRO A 812 29.89 35.95 23.13
N LYS A 813 29.62 36.65 22.02
CA LYS A 813 28.53 37.65 21.92
C LYS A 813 27.14 37.02 21.94
N LEU A 814 27.02 35.72 21.67
CA LEU A 814 25.77 34.97 21.71
C LEU A 814 25.54 34.43 23.13
N GLU A 815 25.02 35.28 24.01
CA GLU A 815 24.88 34.98 25.45
C GLU A 815 23.77 33.96 25.76
N HIS A 816 22.71 33.93 24.96
CA HIS A 816 21.51 33.15 25.27
C HIS A 816 21.07 32.26 24.10
N VAL A 817 21.40 30.97 24.16
CA VAL A 817 20.95 29.97 23.18
C VAL A 817 19.92 29.03 23.81
N VAL A 818 18.71 29.05 23.26
CA VAL A 818 17.62 28.14 23.64
C VAL A 818 17.25 27.28 22.43
N THR A 819 17.49 25.98 22.54
CA THR A 819 17.05 24.99 21.55
C THR A 819 15.99 24.11 22.19
N CYS A 820 14.84 23.98 21.53
CA CYS A 820 13.67 23.29 22.05
C CYS A 820 13.13 22.27 21.04
N THR A 821 12.82 21.07 21.53
CA THR A 821 12.21 20.02 20.72
C THR A 821 10.74 19.81 21.10
N VAL A 822 9.88 19.54 20.12
CA VAL A 822 8.46 19.24 20.38
C VAL A 822 8.28 17.75 20.66
N GLY A 823 7.72 17.44 21.82
CA GLY A 823 7.52 16.09 22.33
C GLY A 823 8.72 15.54 23.11
N LYS A 824 8.47 14.54 23.96
CA LYS A 824 9.52 13.85 24.73
C LYS A 824 10.22 12.80 23.87
N LYS A 825 11.38 13.17 23.33
CA LYS A 825 12.22 12.29 22.48
C LYS A 825 13.72 12.60 22.67
N PRO A 826 14.63 11.67 22.29
CA PRO A 826 16.06 11.95 22.28
C PRO A 826 16.34 13.10 21.30
N SER A 827 17.06 14.12 21.77
CA SER A 827 17.32 15.33 21.00
C SER A 827 18.60 16.01 21.50
N SER A 828 19.28 16.70 20.58
CA SER A 828 20.39 17.64 20.81
C SER A 828 19.88 18.99 21.34
N ALA A 829 18.55 19.18 21.40
CA ALA A 829 17.93 20.34 22.03
C ALA A 829 18.15 20.31 23.56
N LYS A 830 18.35 21.48 24.16
CA LYS A 830 18.52 21.62 25.63
C LYS A 830 17.22 21.44 26.40
N CYS A 831 16.08 21.71 25.76
CA CYS A 831 14.77 21.63 26.40
C CYS A 831 13.71 21.01 25.49
N TYR A 832 12.55 20.68 26.08
CA TYR A 832 11.40 20.17 25.36
C TYR A 832 10.09 20.83 25.79
N VAL A 833 9.09 20.73 24.93
CA VAL A 833 7.67 20.94 25.26
C VAL A 833 6.88 19.67 25.01
N ASP A 834 5.70 19.53 25.63
CA ASP A 834 4.89 18.33 25.42
C ASP A 834 4.09 18.40 24.12
N ASN A 835 3.63 19.59 23.73
CA ASN A 835 2.79 19.77 22.55
C ASN A 835 2.98 21.14 21.85
N ILE A 836 2.42 21.28 20.65
CA ILE A 836 2.49 22.50 19.83
C ILE A 836 1.92 23.73 20.56
N THR A 837 0.85 23.56 21.34
CA THR A 837 0.16 24.65 22.05
C THR A 837 1.08 25.33 23.06
N ASP A 838 1.99 24.57 23.68
CA ASP A 838 2.95 25.10 24.65
C ASP A 838 3.93 26.08 23.97
N ILE A 839 4.38 25.78 22.75
CA ILE A 839 5.22 26.69 21.95
C ILE A 839 4.44 27.94 21.56
N LEU A 840 3.20 27.78 21.10
CA LEU A 840 2.37 28.92 20.73
C LEU A 840 2.12 29.85 21.92
N THR A 841 1.92 29.28 23.11
CA THR A 841 1.80 30.01 24.38
C THR A 841 3.08 30.75 24.72
N ALA A 842 4.24 30.11 24.57
CA ALA A 842 5.54 30.74 24.80
C ALA A 842 5.79 31.92 23.83
N LEU A 843 5.52 31.74 22.53
CA LEU A 843 5.64 32.79 21.52
C LEU A 843 4.68 33.95 21.79
N HIS A 844 3.46 33.65 22.23
CA HIS A 844 2.47 34.65 22.63
C HIS A 844 2.98 35.47 23.83
N ALA A 845 3.47 34.81 24.89
CA ALA A 845 3.99 35.47 26.09
C ALA A 845 5.15 36.42 25.76
N ILE A 846 6.09 36.00 24.90
CA ILE A 846 7.16 36.86 24.38
C ILE A 846 6.56 38.07 23.64
N GLY A 847 5.65 37.83 22.68
CA GLY A 847 5.02 38.88 21.90
C GLY A 847 4.30 39.94 22.75
N VAL A 848 3.53 39.51 23.76
CA VAL A 848 2.83 40.38 24.71
C VAL A 848 3.82 41.20 25.53
N ARG A 849 4.87 40.58 26.08
CA ARG A 849 5.86 41.28 26.90
C ARG A 849 6.62 42.32 26.09
N LEU A 850 7.02 42.00 24.86
CA LEU A 850 7.71 42.93 23.96
C LEU A 850 6.83 44.15 23.59
N ARG A 851 5.53 43.96 23.41
CA ARG A 851 4.57 45.07 23.20
C ARG A 851 4.51 46.00 24.42
N LEU A 852 4.43 45.46 25.63
CA LEU A 852 4.37 46.26 26.86
C LEU A 852 5.66 47.05 27.10
N THR A 853 6.82 46.44 26.83
CA THR A 853 8.13 47.11 26.97
C THR A 853 8.31 48.24 25.96
N ARG A 854 7.78 48.09 24.74
CA ARG A 854 7.75 49.17 23.73
C ARG A 854 6.91 50.37 24.14
N SER A 855 5.80 50.17 24.85
CA SER A 855 4.93 51.27 25.31
C SER A 855 5.60 52.14 26.38
N ARG A 856 6.53 51.57 27.18
CA ARG A 856 7.25 52.30 28.24
C ARG A 856 8.48 53.07 27.75
N ILE A 857 9.09 52.68 26.63
CA ILE A 857 10.38 53.22 26.14
C ILE A 857 10.19 54.36 25.11
N ARG A 858 8.99 54.93 24.94
CA ARG A 858 8.76 56.07 24.02
C ARG A 858 9.44 57.38 24.45
N LEU A 859 10.03 57.46 25.64
CA LEU A 859 10.53 58.72 26.18
C LEU A 859 12.02 59.01 25.91
N PHE A 860 12.91 58.02 25.76
CA PHE A 860 14.33 58.30 25.48
C PHE A 860 15.01 57.14 24.69
N GLN A 861 15.68 57.51 23.57
CA GLN A 861 16.54 56.72 22.62
C GLN A 861 15.94 56.31 21.25
N GLN A 862 16.67 56.65 20.16
CA GLN A 862 16.57 56.11 18.78
C GLN A 862 17.95 55.51 18.35
N PRO A 863 18.06 54.65 17.31
CA PRO A 863 17.07 53.72 16.77
C PRO A 863 17.52 52.25 16.94
N ARG A 864 16.57 51.35 17.26
CA ARG A 864 16.77 49.89 17.19
C ARG A 864 16.97 49.48 15.72
N THR A 865 18.21 49.22 15.30
CA THR A 865 18.60 49.04 13.90
C THR A 865 18.79 47.59 13.44
N TYR A 866 18.74 46.59 14.33
CA TYR A 866 19.13 45.22 13.98
C TYR A 866 18.39 44.63 12.76
N CYS A 867 17.05 44.56 12.82
CA CYS A 867 16.24 44.10 11.70
C CYS A 867 16.37 45.03 10.48
N ARG A 868 16.47 46.36 10.68
CA ARG A 868 16.63 47.32 9.59
C ARG A 868 17.96 47.15 8.84
N GLN A 869 19.05 46.86 9.54
CA GLN A 869 20.36 46.58 8.97
C GLN A 869 20.32 45.27 8.16
N PHE A 870 19.72 44.22 8.72
CA PHE A 870 19.49 42.97 8.01
C PHE A 870 18.66 43.18 6.74
N LEU A 871 17.56 43.94 6.80
CA LEU A 871 16.71 44.23 5.64
C LEU A 871 17.45 45.01 4.54
N LYS A 872 18.48 45.80 4.85
CA LYS A 872 19.30 46.51 3.85
C LYS A 872 20.23 45.61 3.02
N LEU A 873 20.52 44.39 3.47
CA LEU A 873 21.38 43.47 2.71
C LEU A 873 20.80 43.19 1.31
N LYS A 874 21.66 43.18 0.28
CA LYS A 874 21.19 42.92 -1.10
C LYS A 874 20.83 41.44 -1.30
N CYS A 875 21.64 40.49 -0.88
CA CYS A 875 21.32 39.06 -0.91
C CYS A 875 21.84 38.39 0.36
N LEU A 876 21.29 37.24 0.70
CA LEU A 876 21.80 36.35 1.75
C LEU A 876 22.76 35.32 1.16
N VAL A 877 22.51 34.89 -0.07
CA VAL A 877 23.38 33.97 -0.81
C VAL A 877 24.16 34.75 -1.88
N SER A 878 25.48 34.79 -1.78
CA SER A 878 26.38 35.33 -2.82
C SER A 878 27.22 34.20 -3.42
N LYS A 879 27.66 34.35 -4.68
CA LYS A 879 28.51 33.33 -5.35
C LYS A 879 29.83 33.14 -4.61
N GLU A 880 30.43 34.21 -4.08
CA GLU A 880 31.65 34.16 -3.28
C GLU A 880 31.43 33.42 -1.95
N PHE A 881 30.25 33.60 -1.35
CA PHE A 881 29.90 32.94 -0.10
C PHE A 881 29.65 31.45 -0.29
N LEU A 882 28.95 31.03 -1.36
CA LEU A 882 28.77 29.62 -1.71
C LEU A 882 30.12 28.92 -1.95
N GLN A 883 31.09 29.61 -2.57
CA GLN A 883 32.45 29.09 -2.76
C GLN A 883 33.28 28.99 -1.47
N SER A 884 33.01 29.85 -0.48
CA SER A 884 33.58 29.73 0.87
C SER A 884 32.95 28.56 1.63
N LEU A 885 31.62 28.42 1.52
CA LEU A 885 30.86 27.38 2.20
C LEU A 885 31.20 25.99 1.65
N ASP A 886 31.32 25.83 0.33
CA ASP A 886 31.74 24.57 -0.31
C ASP A 886 33.15 24.14 0.14
N ARG A 887 34.08 25.09 0.31
CA ARG A 887 35.42 24.83 0.87
C ARG A 887 35.38 24.36 2.32
N GLU A 888 34.60 25.02 3.18
CA GLU A 888 34.41 24.62 4.58
C GLU A 888 33.68 23.27 4.69
N MET A 889 32.63 23.05 3.89
CA MET A 889 31.85 21.83 3.89
C MET A 889 32.65 20.62 3.40
N ARG A 890 33.53 20.77 2.40
CA ARG A 890 34.49 19.71 2.01
C ARG A 890 35.49 19.39 3.11
N SER A 891 35.84 20.37 3.95
CA SER A 891 36.72 20.15 5.11
C SER A 891 36.00 19.43 6.26
N LEU A 892 34.71 19.70 6.45
CA LEU A 892 33.86 19.06 7.47
C LEU A 892 33.37 17.67 7.05
N SER A 893 33.11 17.41 5.76
CA SER A 893 32.78 16.08 5.24
C SER A 893 33.94 15.09 5.36
N MET A 894 35.18 15.59 5.37
CA MET A 894 36.38 14.81 5.67
C MET A 894 36.48 14.42 7.16
N LEU A 895 35.85 15.19 8.06
CA LEU A 895 35.85 14.93 9.50
C LEU A 895 34.65 14.08 9.96
N SER A 896 33.53 14.08 9.22
CA SER A 896 32.32 13.31 9.58
C SER A 896 32.36 11.83 9.17
N ASN A 897 33.33 11.39 8.38
CA ASN A 897 33.54 9.96 8.08
C ASN A 897 34.21 9.19 9.24
N GLY A 898 34.43 9.84 10.38
CA GLY A 898 35.16 9.31 11.54
C GLY A 898 34.34 8.60 12.62
N SER A 899 33.15 8.08 12.32
CA SER A 899 32.47 7.17 13.27
C SER A 899 31.70 6.09 12.53
N THR A 900 32.44 5.16 11.91
CA THR A 900 32.37 3.70 12.11
C THR A 900 33.40 3.07 11.16
N THR A 901 34.69 3.11 11.49
CA THR A 901 35.74 2.49 10.67
C THR A 901 36.16 1.14 11.25
N VAL A 902 35.76 0.06 10.58
CA VAL A 902 36.51 -1.19 10.55
C VAL A 902 37.71 -0.96 9.62
N THR A 903 38.90 -1.20 10.14
CA THR A 903 40.21 -1.06 9.49
C THR A 903 40.39 -2.01 8.31
N LEU A 904 40.89 -1.53 7.17
CA LEU A 904 41.77 -2.26 6.25
C LEU A 904 42.55 -1.26 5.37
N SER A 905 43.83 -1.56 5.15
CA SER A 905 44.93 -0.75 4.60
C SER A 905 45.02 -0.71 3.05
N PRO A 906 45.82 0.22 2.47
CA PRO A 906 45.70 0.71 1.08
C PRO A 906 46.77 0.15 0.12
N ASP A 907 46.52 0.29 -1.21
CA ASP A 907 47.43 0.33 -2.39
C ASP A 907 46.54 -0.01 -3.63
N THR A 908 46.47 0.67 -4.79
CA THR A 908 47.44 1.37 -5.66
C THR A 908 46.72 2.32 -6.66
N ASP A 909 47.48 3.29 -7.15
CA ASP A 909 47.20 4.41 -8.07
C ASP A 909 46.92 4.08 -9.56
N GLU A 910 46.27 5.08 -10.20
CA GLU A 910 46.37 5.58 -11.60
C GLU A 910 46.01 4.72 -12.84
N LEU A 911 45.11 5.21 -13.72
CA LEU A 911 45.44 5.90 -14.99
C LEU A 911 44.22 6.12 -15.95
N LEU A 912 43.91 7.40 -16.19
CA LEU A 912 43.62 8.12 -17.47
C LEU A 912 42.60 7.61 -18.54
N CYS A 913 41.64 8.50 -18.86
CA CYS A 913 40.82 8.58 -20.09
C CYS A 913 41.65 8.97 -21.35
N PRO A 914 41.14 8.86 -22.61
CA PRO A 914 40.28 9.90 -23.21
C PRO A 914 39.26 9.50 -24.32
N HIS A 915 38.21 10.34 -24.49
CA HIS A 915 37.41 10.71 -25.70
C HIS A 915 36.69 9.58 -26.52
N GLU A 916 35.49 9.75 -27.11
CA GLU A 916 35.02 10.82 -28.01
C GLU A 916 33.49 10.71 -28.27
N ALA A 917 32.87 11.83 -28.66
CA ALA A 917 31.42 12.01 -28.86
C ALA A 917 30.95 11.73 -30.30
N ALA A 918 29.69 11.30 -30.49
CA ALA A 918 29.00 11.35 -31.77
C ALA A 918 27.50 11.66 -31.60
N SER A 919 27.05 12.70 -32.30
CA SER A 919 25.68 13.25 -32.36
C SER A 919 24.79 12.55 -33.41
N ALA A 920 23.48 12.39 -33.15
CA ALA A 920 22.48 12.09 -34.19
C ALA A 920 21.14 12.84 -33.97
N ASN A 921 20.55 13.25 -35.10
CA ASN A 921 19.53 14.28 -35.31
C ASN A 921 18.08 13.90 -34.93
N TRP A 922 17.37 14.79 -34.24
CA TRP A 922 15.97 14.65 -33.76
C TRP A 922 14.88 15.21 -34.70
N ALA A 923 15.19 15.62 -35.93
CA ALA A 923 14.23 16.33 -36.78
C ALA A 923 13.20 15.44 -37.52
N ALA A 924 13.33 14.12 -37.48
CA ALA A 924 12.46 13.20 -38.25
C ALA A 924 11.26 12.62 -37.46
N LEU A 925 11.22 12.77 -36.12
CA LEU A 925 10.16 12.20 -35.28
C LEU A 925 8.93 13.11 -35.13
N GLY A 926 9.08 14.42 -35.38
CA GLY A 926 8.02 15.42 -35.14
C GLY A 926 6.88 15.40 -36.16
N ALA A 927 7.12 14.91 -37.38
CA ALA A 927 6.12 14.98 -38.46
C ALA A 927 5.10 13.82 -38.45
N ALA A 928 5.40 12.70 -37.79
CA ALA A 928 4.49 11.54 -37.75
C ALA A 928 3.39 11.65 -36.67
N VAL A 929 3.60 12.46 -35.63
CA VAL A 929 2.68 12.59 -34.49
C VAL A 929 1.47 13.46 -34.80
N LEU A 930 1.59 14.42 -35.72
CA LEU A 930 0.52 15.37 -36.05
C LEU A 930 -0.59 14.79 -36.96
N ALA A 931 -0.28 13.76 -37.75
CA ALA A 931 -1.26 13.15 -38.66
C ALA A 931 -2.23 12.17 -37.95
N GLY A 932 -1.85 11.61 -36.80
CA GLY A 932 -2.67 10.66 -36.03
C GLY A 932 -3.80 11.30 -35.22
N CYS A 933 -3.64 12.57 -34.81
CA CYS A 933 -4.58 13.23 -33.90
C CYS A 933 -5.89 13.68 -34.55
N VAL A 934 -5.92 13.85 -35.88
CA VAL A 934 -7.10 14.42 -36.58
C VAL A 934 -8.18 13.37 -36.89
N LEU A 935 -7.81 12.08 -37.01
CA LEU A 935 -8.76 11.00 -37.30
C LEU A 935 -9.46 10.44 -36.04
N GLY A 936 -8.88 10.62 -34.85
CA GLY A 936 -9.47 10.17 -33.58
C GLY A 936 -10.65 11.04 -33.09
N ALA A 937 -10.67 12.33 -33.43
CA ALA A 937 -11.68 13.27 -32.94
C ALA A 937 -13.06 13.10 -33.61
N VAL A 938 -13.11 12.61 -34.86
CA VAL A 938 -14.38 12.52 -35.62
C VAL A 938 -15.20 11.30 -35.20
N ALA A 939 -14.56 10.19 -34.80
CA ALA A 939 -15.23 8.98 -34.33
C ALA A 939 -15.83 9.11 -32.91
N ALA A 940 -15.34 10.06 -32.10
CA ALA A 940 -15.87 10.31 -30.74
C ALA A 940 -17.21 11.06 -30.75
N SER A 941 -17.50 11.88 -31.77
CA SER A 941 -18.70 12.73 -31.78
C SER A 941 -20.02 11.97 -31.98
N GLN A 942 -19.99 10.78 -32.61
CA GLN A 942 -21.19 9.96 -32.81
C GLN A 942 -21.58 9.10 -31.59
N ARG A 943 -20.67 8.91 -30.62
CA ARG A 943 -20.94 8.18 -29.37
C ARG A 943 -21.86 8.93 -28.39
N HIS A 944 -22.11 10.22 -28.60
CA HIS A 944 -22.75 11.07 -27.58
C HIS A 944 -24.29 11.14 -27.63
N ARG A 945 -24.94 10.75 -28.74
CA ARG A 945 -26.41 10.91 -28.89
C ARG A 945 -27.25 9.82 -28.21
N VAL A 946 -26.68 8.66 -27.88
CA VAL A 946 -27.45 7.51 -27.35
C VAL A 946 -27.58 7.55 -25.82
N LEU A 947 -26.63 8.19 -25.12
CA LEU A 947 -26.60 8.27 -23.66
C LEU A 947 -27.68 9.19 -23.06
N ARG A 948 -28.32 10.08 -23.82
CA ARG A 948 -29.33 10.99 -23.27
C ARG A 948 -30.71 10.36 -23.00
N ARG A 949 -30.96 9.12 -23.46
CA ARG A 949 -32.29 8.50 -23.41
C ARG A 949 -32.59 7.64 -22.18
N PHE A 950 -31.61 7.39 -21.31
CA PHE A 950 -31.76 6.51 -20.13
C PHE A 950 -31.58 7.19 -18.76
N PHE A 951 -31.23 8.49 -18.72
CA PHE A 951 -30.87 9.19 -17.47
C PHE A 951 -31.86 10.29 -17.05
N THR A 952 -33.12 10.16 -17.45
CA THR A 952 -34.31 10.78 -16.79
C THR A 952 -35.20 9.67 -16.33
#